data_AF-A0A1I3MRP1-F1
#
_entry.id   AF-A0A1I3MRP1-F1
#
_cell.length_a   1.000
_cell.length_b   1.000
_cell.length_c   1.000
_cell.angle_alpha   90.00
_cell.angle_beta   90.00
_cell.angle_gamma   90.00
#
_symmetry.space_group_name_H-M   'P 1'
#
loop_
_entity.id
_entity.type
_entity.pdbx_description
1 polymer ?
#
loop_
_entity_poly.entity_id
_entity_poly.type
_entity_poly.pdbx_seq_one_letter_code
_entity_poly.pdbx_strand_id
1 'polypeptide(L)'
;MVDNRIATGLIILESNFPQKKFHFLGEGKASVVFRDEHLVYKVFLLENYEALKYKRHIFNTIQLNKKKFDNSTVFYPITEIIELNNDCFILTYPFEKSEPCLGFEQSEIQEFLVECWQKRLVFQDIKPDNFVRVNKKLKWIDYEPDKFTDNLFLNMAVRAFLFVKYSNESVSFLNKLRRSAINNFDIPELKGLQSFMNDLFTRIIFQESQLALQTKQLDNNTFVNEGPEIRNGGNYSLPYQDSFNAEQLFWQLINKNIYLDEVGFDTPSIDERNYFSPKNIILKTQQIIEPKQKVSLVIKACIQDSEVLYESVKHIIRQLSFPNNFNEKILALDIRQTDFLREYNGKNIWQQLIETSQKLVDDLIIDKYIFPNENDVVRVNKKWFGIETSATHTVKKVPVSAQIFAFESTISEYVLQVDCDAMIGRLSKEHSFLNDMISELDANENVLSVGFNIYKGKENSFTPYFGFENGGFVPEVRFCLLKKSRFDHVLPLKNELVANAFELSWYRALEIRQKETETCSIRGGDSRSFFIHPQNFKKSDKDVWFTTIDRVEQLQIPEKQINEFDLAGSYHDWTSPKRNEDLVIISCFRNISLSRFLRYWYSLLSQTNQDWGLVLIDDASNNGISHFIKELIKPYQDRITFIENSFSVGAAQNTYKGIHYFTENQESVICILDADDALIGKNVLKSVFEKYSYFDADVVIGKMYRTDKLHAHYNYMPNFINPRLYGGNVWQHIRSFKKYLYDSLGFEDLKIKNQQQKTGDILLSRRFSQKMVFPEHCIDYSYMVPIIEMSSNPMWINHFNILHDRTTINTPEVKIRKNEIIDEILLKKSKSPKDVFFGRKTFLPNLKKIEIDITYECNLKCINCNRSSTQAPVKEGMTLLQIQEFVDDSIHLNKKWELINLLGGEPTIHIDFIEIVNTILYKYIIPYSPDTILQVTSNGFGDLVKSKLEQLPNHKNVIIDYASFKDERVVPYFSPFNDAPIDNESLSNQEFSKGCWVTSYCGIGLNQLGYYPCGVAGGIDRVFKKNLGVQKLEDVDESISKLLNEFCKYCGNFTDYAENQGNFIPRHEKAAIIKPKVSATWKKQYKIYNGKK
;
A
#
# COMPACT_ATOMS: atom_id res chain seq x y z
N MET A 1 52.00 -51.20 -16.70
CA MET A 1 51.08 -50.37 -17.51
C MET A 1 50.95 -48.92 -17.01
N VAL A 2 51.48 -48.55 -15.84
CA VAL A 2 51.37 -47.19 -15.27
C VAL A 2 52.44 -46.21 -15.83
N ASP A 3 53.61 -46.68 -16.26
CA ASP A 3 54.70 -45.80 -16.74
C ASP A 3 54.49 -45.15 -18.13
N ASN A 4 53.57 -45.65 -18.97
CA ASN A 4 53.50 -45.22 -20.38
C ASN A 4 52.90 -43.80 -20.53
N ARG A 5 51.87 -43.43 -19.75
CA ARG A 5 51.20 -42.12 -19.90
C ARG A 5 52.04 -40.95 -19.42
N ILE A 6 52.82 -41.14 -18.35
CA ILE A 6 53.73 -40.12 -17.83
C ILE A 6 54.84 -39.85 -18.86
N ALA A 7 55.45 -40.93 -19.41
CA ALA A 7 56.45 -40.81 -20.46
C ALA A 7 55.90 -40.12 -21.71
N THR A 8 54.71 -40.52 -22.19
CA THR A 8 54.04 -39.87 -23.33
C THR A 8 53.77 -38.39 -23.08
N GLY A 9 53.26 -38.03 -21.90
CA GLY A 9 53.03 -36.63 -21.54
C GLY A 9 54.31 -35.79 -21.50
N LEU A 10 55.40 -36.35 -20.97
CA LEU A 10 56.70 -35.69 -20.94
C LEU A 10 57.26 -35.48 -22.35
N ILE A 11 57.20 -36.49 -23.22
CA ILE A 11 57.62 -36.39 -24.63
C ILE A 11 56.84 -35.29 -25.36
N ILE A 12 55.53 -35.21 -25.13
CA ILE A 12 54.66 -34.17 -25.70
C ILE A 12 55.12 -32.79 -25.22
N LEU A 13 55.40 -32.62 -23.93
CA LEU A 13 55.86 -31.34 -23.40
C LEU A 13 57.25 -30.94 -23.90
N GLU A 14 58.22 -31.86 -23.91
CA GLU A 14 59.58 -31.61 -24.42
C GLU A 14 59.57 -31.28 -25.92
N SER A 15 58.66 -31.89 -26.69
CA SER A 15 58.50 -31.58 -28.12
C SER A 15 57.91 -30.19 -28.37
N ASN A 16 56.97 -29.75 -27.53
CA ASN A 16 56.30 -28.44 -27.69
C ASN A 16 57.04 -27.30 -26.97
N PHE A 17 57.90 -27.62 -25.99
CA PHE A 17 58.61 -26.67 -25.16
C PHE A 17 60.06 -27.14 -24.88
N PRO A 18 60.92 -27.25 -25.92
CA PRO A 18 62.23 -27.90 -25.82
C PRO A 18 63.24 -27.20 -24.89
N GLN A 19 63.00 -25.95 -24.52
CA GLN A 19 63.87 -25.17 -23.62
C GLN A 19 63.44 -25.23 -22.15
N LYS A 20 62.35 -25.94 -21.82
CA LYS A 20 61.77 -25.98 -20.47
C LYS A 20 62.07 -27.31 -19.79
N LYS A 21 62.29 -27.26 -18.47
CA LYS A 21 62.47 -28.44 -17.62
C LYS A 21 61.19 -28.72 -16.85
N PHE A 22 60.67 -29.93 -17.01
CA PHE A 22 59.41 -30.35 -16.42
C PHE A 22 59.61 -31.25 -15.21
N HIS A 23 58.79 -31.02 -14.19
CA HIS A 23 58.71 -31.84 -12.99
C HIS A 23 57.29 -32.40 -12.88
N PHE A 24 57.17 -33.71 -12.69
CA PHE A 24 55.88 -34.37 -12.52
C PHE A 24 55.19 -33.90 -11.22
N LEU A 25 53.90 -33.58 -11.31
CA LEU A 25 53.07 -33.18 -10.16
C LEU A 25 52.00 -34.21 -9.82
N GLY A 26 51.47 -34.94 -10.80
CA GLY A 26 50.44 -35.95 -10.57
C GLY A 26 49.79 -36.44 -11.86
N GLU A 27 48.95 -37.47 -11.74
CA GLU A 27 48.18 -38.00 -12.84
C GLU A 27 46.69 -38.16 -12.48
N GLY A 28 45.83 -38.00 -13.48
CA GLY A 28 44.41 -38.24 -13.40
C GLY A 28 43.94 -39.21 -14.49
N LYS A 29 42.62 -39.46 -14.51
CA LYS A 29 42.02 -40.40 -15.46
C LYS A 29 42.20 -39.97 -16.92
N ALA A 30 42.13 -38.67 -17.20
CA ALA A 30 42.20 -38.11 -18.55
C ALA A 30 43.48 -37.31 -18.84
N SER A 31 44.28 -36.98 -17.83
CA SER A 31 45.45 -36.10 -17.99
C SER A 31 46.63 -36.48 -17.10
N VAL A 32 47.81 -36.01 -17.46
CA VAL A 32 49.04 -36.03 -16.64
C VAL A 32 49.53 -34.60 -16.46
N VAL A 33 50.02 -34.27 -15.25
CA VAL A 33 50.29 -32.90 -14.82
C VAL A 33 51.77 -32.74 -14.51
N PHE A 34 52.38 -31.72 -15.11
CA PHE A 34 53.78 -31.33 -14.91
C PHE A 34 53.86 -29.86 -14.53
N ARG A 35 55.01 -29.41 -14.04
CA ARG A 35 55.29 -27.98 -13.81
C ARG A 35 56.72 -27.62 -14.19
N ASP A 36 56.95 -26.35 -14.50
CA ASP A 36 58.28 -25.73 -14.52
C ASP A 36 58.45 -24.79 -13.30
N GLU A 37 59.25 -23.73 -13.38
CA GLU A 37 59.40 -22.76 -12.28
C GLU A 37 58.22 -21.78 -12.15
N HIS A 38 57.35 -21.68 -13.16
CA HIS A 38 56.33 -20.63 -13.27
C HIS A 38 54.92 -21.14 -13.64
N LEU A 39 54.80 -22.25 -14.35
CA LEU A 39 53.55 -22.76 -14.93
C LEU A 39 53.37 -24.25 -14.62
N VAL A 40 52.10 -24.62 -14.48
CA VAL A 40 51.61 -26.00 -14.53
C VAL A 40 51.14 -26.31 -15.94
N TYR A 41 51.43 -27.53 -16.40
CA TYR A 41 51.09 -28.08 -17.71
C TYR A 41 50.26 -29.34 -17.49
N LYS A 42 48.96 -29.25 -17.77
CA LYS A 42 48.03 -30.38 -17.73
C LYS A 42 47.87 -30.92 -19.15
N VAL A 43 48.50 -32.05 -19.44
CA VAL A 43 48.45 -32.72 -20.75
C VAL A 43 47.28 -33.70 -20.74
N PHE A 44 46.25 -33.42 -21.52
CA PHE A 44 45.09 -34.31 -21.69
C PHE A 44 45.43 -35.38 -22.74
N LEU A 45 45.29 -36.65 -22.36
CA LEU A 45 45.60 -37.82 -23.18
C LEU A 45 44.31 -38.65 -23.32
N LEU A 46 43.54 -38.39 -24.38
CA LEU A 46 42.19 -38.91 -24.57
C LEU A 46 42.12 -40.12 -25.52
N GLU A 47 43.26 -40.67 -25.93
CA GLU A 47 43.37 -41.80 -26.88
C GLU A 47 42.50 -43.01 -26.48
N ASN A 48 42.43 -43.33 -25.18
CA ASN A 48 41.68 -44.47 -24.65
C ASN A 48 40.16 -44.24 -24.47
N TYR A 49 39.63 -43.06 -24.84
CA TYR A 49 38.19 -42.80 -24.81
C TYR A 49 37.57 -43.10 -26.17
N GLU A 50 36.77 -44.17 -26.30
CA GLU A 50 36.21 -44.58 -27.59
C GLU A 50 35.22 -43.55 -28.20
N ALA A 51 34.59 -42.72 -27.38
CA ALA A 51 33.61 -41.73 -27.83
C ALA A 51 34.27 -40.42 -28.26
N LEU A 52 34.45 -40.21 -29.58
CA LEU A 52 34.90 -38.93 -30.18
C LEU A 52 34.07 -37.72 -29.68
N LYS A 53 32.79 -37.95 -29.38
CA LYS A 53 31.88 -36.95 -28.78
C LYS A 53 32.36 -36.45 -27.43
N TYR A 54 32.90 -37.30 -26.57
CA TYR A 54 33.45 -36.91 -25.27
C TYR A 54 34.72 -36.07 -25.43
N LYS A 55 35.61 -36.45 -26.35
CA LYS A 55 36.89 -35.76 -26.61
C LYS A 55 36.69 -34.32 -27.09
N ARG A 56 35.82 -34.13 -28.09
CA ARG A 56 35.47 -32.77 -28.57
C ARG A 56 34.69 -31.98 -27.54
N HIS A 57 33.85 -32.66 -26.75
CA HIS A 57 33.03 -31.98 -25.74
C HIS A 57 33.89 -31.38 -24.64
N ILE A 58 34.87 -32.09 -24.08
CA ILE A 58 35.70 -31.59 -22.97
C ILE A 58 36.56 -30.39 -23.40
N PHE A 59 37.25 -30.47 -24.55
CA PHE A 59 38.03 -29.36 -25.09
C PHE A 59 37.17 -28.12 -25.31
N ASN A 60 36.06 -28.25 -26.04
CA ASN A 60 35.15 -27.13 -26.31
C ASN A 60 34.56 -26.55 -25.02
N THR A 61 34.24 -27.39 -24.03
CA THR A 61 33.65 -26.91 -22.78
C THR A 61 34.64 -26.12 -21.95
N ILE A 62 35.91 -26.55 -21.89
CA ILE A 62 36.97 -25.78 -21.24
C ILE A 62 37.19 -24.45 -21.97
N GLN A 63 37.28 -24.48 -23.29
CA GLN A 63 37.46 -23.27 -24.12
C GLN A 63 36.33 -22.26 -23.89
N LEU A 64 35.07 -22.70 -23.94
CA LEU A 64 33.90 -21.85 -23.71
C LEU A 64 33.88 -21.23 -22.31
N ASN A 65 34.44 -21.91 -21.31
CA ASN A 65 34.49 -21.43 -19.93
C ASN A 65 35.82 -20.77 -19.56
N LYS A 66 36.81 -20.66 -20.47
CA LYS A 66 38.17 -20.16 -20.19
C LYS A 66 38.15 -18.85 -19.38
N LYS A 67 37.42 -17.84 -19.86
CA LYS A 67 37.32 -16.51 -19.23
C LYS A 67 36.65 -16.51 -17.86
N LYS A 68 35.87 -17.55 -17.52
CA LYS A 68 35.23 -17.64 -16.21
C LYS A 68 36.23 -17.94 -15.10
N PHE A 69 37.37 -18.55 -15.41
CA PHE A 69 38.43 -18.85 -14.44
C PHE A 69 39.28 -17.63 -14.05
N ASP A 70 39.18 -16.54 -14.80
CA ASP A 70 39.89 -15.30 -14.52
C ASP A 70 39.30 -14.58 -13.30
N ASN A 71 40.09 -13.69 -12.68
CA ASN A 71 39.70 -12.89 -11.51
C ASN A 71 39.01 -13.73 -10.43
N SER A 72 39.67 -14.82 -10.02
CA SER A 72 39.17 -15.78 -9.06
C SER A 72 40.14 -15.96 -7.91
N THR A 73 39.61 -16.14 -6.69
CA THR A 73 40.43 -16.51 -5.55
C THR A 73 40.61 -18.02 -5.44
N VAL A 74 39.76 -18.81 -6.12
CA VAL A 74 39.74 -20.28 -6.05
C VAL A 74 40.27 -20.97 -7.31
N PHE A 75 40.07 -20.38 -8.49
CA PHE A 75 40.56 -20.89 -9.77
C PHE A 75 41.86 -20.19 -10.16
N TYR A 76 42.78 -20.93 -10.79
CA TYR A 76 43.84 -20.27 -11.56
C TYR A 76 43.30 -19.86 -12.93
N PRO A 77 43.71 -18.68 -13.45
CA PRO A 77 43.41 -18.31 -14.83
C PRO A 77 44.11 -19.29 -15.77
N ILE A 78 43.40 -19.73 -16.81
CA ILE A 78 43.99 -20.57 -17.84
C ILE A 78 44.80 -19.65 -18.76
N THR A 79 46.13 -19.79 -18.72
CA THR A 79 47.05 -19.00 -19.55
C THR A 79 46.85 -19.37 -21.02
N GLU A 80 47.04 -20.65 -21.35
CA GLU A 80 47.00 -21.15 -22.72
C GLU A 80 46.32 -22.52 -22.80
N ILE A 81 45.70 -22.79 -23.95
CA ILE A 81 45.20 -24.12 -24.30
C ILE A 81 45.74 -24.42 -25.71
N ILE A 82 46.63 -25.39 -25.82
CA ILE A 82 47.31 -25.79 -27.06
C ILE A 82 46.70 -27.10 -27.54
N GLU A 83 45.94 -27.06 -28.64
CA GLU A 83 45.42 -28.26 -29.29
C GLU A 83 46.51 -28.88 -30.16
N LEU A 84 46.85 -30.15 -29.92
CA LEU A 84 47.86 -30.88 -30.69
C LEU A 84 47.22 -31.77 -31.75
N ASN A 85 46.17 -32.48 -31.36
CA ASN A 85 45.31 -33.27 -32.24
C ASN A 85 43.95 -33.54 -31.57
N ASN A 86 43.06 -34.26 -32.25
CA ASN A 86 41.70 -34.56 -31.73
C ASN A 86 41.67 -35.30 -30.38
N ASP A 87 42.77 -35.94 -29.99
CA ASP A 87 42.89 -36.80 -28.81
C ASP A 87 43.84 -36.21 -27.75
N CYS A 88 44.47 -35.06 -28.00
CA CYS A 88 45.46 -34.47 -27.11
C CYS A 88 45.52 -32.94 -27.18
N PHE A 89 45.50 -32.31 -26.02
CA PHE A 89 45.73 -30.88 -25.85
C PHE A 89 46.43 -30.60 -24.51
N ILE A 90 47.10 -29.45 -24.42
CA ILE A 90 47.82 -28.99 -23.22
C ILE A 90 47.08 -27.77 -22.67
N LEU A 91 46.77 -27.78 -21.37
CA LEU A 91 46.23 -26.64 -20.63
C LEU A 91 47.30 -26.12 -19.67
N THR A 92 47.61 -24.82 -19.72
CA THR A 92 48.59 -24.20 -18.82
C THR A 92 47.94 -23.18 -17.87
N TYR A 93 48.45 -23.13 -16.64
CA TYR A 93 48.06 -22.14 -15.63
C TYR A 93 49.22 -21.84 -14.67
N PRO A 94 49.20 -20.71 -13.92
CA PRO A 94 50.27 -20.36 -12.99
C PRO A 94 50.57 -21.45 -11.95
N PHE A 95 51.86 -21.71 -11.71
CA PHE A 95 52.31 -22.57 -10.62
C PHE A 95 52.51 -21.76 -9.35
N GLU A 96 51.93 -22.21 -8.25
CA GLU A 96 52.17 -21.71 -6.91
C GLU A 96 52.54 -22.88 -5.99
N LYS A 97 53.44 -22.66 -5.04
CA LYS A 97 53.81 -23.68 -4.06
C LYS A 97 52.60 -23.95 -3.14
N SER A 98 52.17 -25.20 -3.06
CA SER A 98 50.94 -25.60 -2.37
C SER A 98 51.12 -26.87 -1.54
N GLU A 99 50.19 -27.10 -0.62
CA GLU A 99 50.05 -28.35 0.15
C GLU A 99 48.88 -29.19 -0.39
N PRO A 100 48.93 -30.55 -0.32
CA PRO A 100 47.79 -31.40 -0.67
C PRO A 100 46.56 -31.11 0.19
N CYS A 101 45.36 -31.13 -0.41
CA CYS A 101 44.11 -31.02 0.35
C CYS A 101 43.68 -32.41 0.86
N LEU A 102 43.69 -32.60 2.19
CA LEU A 102 43.30 -33.86 2.83
C LEU A 102 41.81 -33.90 3.25
N GLY A 103 41.14 -32.76 3.26
CA GLY A 103 39.76 -32.61 3.71
C GLY A 103 39.28 -31.17 3.59
N PHE A 104 37.97 -30.96 3.72
CA PHE A 104 37.33 -29.66 3.58
C PHE A 104 36.91 -29.07 4.92
N GLU A 105 37.20 -27.80 5.14
CA GLU A 105 36.46 -26.98 6.09
C GLU A 105 35.21 -26.43 5.40
N GLN A 106 34.10 -26.30 6.14
CA GLN A 106 32.81 -25.85 5.59
C GLN A 106 32.91 -24.47 4.92
N SER A 107 33.54 -23.50 5.58
CA SER A 107 33.69 -22.13 5.08
C SER A 107 34.44 -22.10 3.75
N GLU A 108 35.57 -22.80 3.66
CA GLU A 108 36.43 -22.80 2.48
C GLU A 108 35.77 -23.46 1.27
N ILE A 109 35.08 -24.60 1.47
CA ILE A 109 34.39 -25.25 0.35
C ILE A 109 33.17 -24.46 -0.10
N GLN A 110 32.52 -23.72 0.82
CA GLN A 110 31.45 -22.81 0.45
C GLN A 110 31.95 -21.60 -0.34
N GLU A 111 33.14 -21.06 -0.05
CA GLU A 111 33.77 -20.01 -0.89
C GLU A 111 33.93 -20.48 -2.35
N PHE A 112 34.39 -21.73 -2.54
CA PHE A 112 34.44 -22.36 -3.86
C PHE A 112 33.06 -22.48 -4.51
N LEU A 113 32.04 -22.95 -3.77
CA LEU A 113 30.68 -23.10 -4.28
C LEU A 113 30.03 -21.75 -4.63
N VAL A 114 30.31 -20.68 -3.85
CA VAL A 114 29.87 -19.31 -4.12
C VAL A 114 30.46 -18.82 -5.44
N GLU A 115 31.78 -18.94 -5.63
CA GLU A 115 32.41 -18.54 -6.89
C GLU A 115 31.89 -19.37 -8.07
N CYS A 116 31.67 -20.68 -7.89
CA CYS A 116 31.04 -21.54 -8.90
C CYS A 116 29.65 -21.03 -9.29
N TRP A 117 28.82 -20.65 -8.32
CA TRP A 117 27.50 -20.08 -8.59
C TRP A 117 27.60 -18.78 -9.40
N GLN A 118 28.41 -17.83 -8.94
CA GLN A 118 28.58 -16.52 -9.57
C GLN A 118 29.09 -16.62 -11.01
N LYS A 119 30.02 -17.55 -11.26
CA LYS A 119 30.63 -17.80 -12.57
C LYS A 119 29.81 -18.77 -13.44
N ARG A 120 28.71 -19.33 -12.92
CA ARG A 120 27.90 -20.37 -13.57
C ARG A 120 28.77 -21.55 -14.02
N LEU A 121 29.50 -22.14 -13.07
CA LEU A 121 30.34 -23.34 -13.23
C LEU A 121 29.81 -24.47 -12.33
N VAL A 122 29.87 -25.71 -12.83
CA VAL A 122 29.59 -26.93 -12.04
C VAL A 122 30.68 -27.95 -12.33
N PHE A 123 31.14 -28.63 -11.28
CA PHE A 123 32.08 -29.74 -11.37
C PHE A 123 31.46 -30.98 -10.74
N GLN A 124 31.52 -32.11 -11.44
CA GLN A 124 30.92 -33.33 -10.93
C GLN A 124 31.82 -34.06 -9.93
N ASP A 125 33.14 -34.07 -10.12
CA ASP A 125 34.04 -34.82 -9.26
C ASP A 125 34.62 -34.00 -8.09
N ILE A 126 33.74 -33.48 -7.24
CA ILE A 126 34.17 -32.83 -5.99
C ILE A 126 34.73 -33.88 -5.04
N LYS A 127 36.03 -33.77 -4.72
CA LYS A 127 36.77 -34.54 -3.71
C LYS A 127 38.07 -33.80 -3.34
N PRO A 128 38.64 -34.03 -2.14
CA PRO A 128 39.87 -33.34 -1.70
C PRO A 128 41.03 -33.42 -2.70
N ASP A 129 41.24 -34.56 -3.36
CA ASP A 129 42.34 -34.77 -4.32
C ASP A 129 42.34 -33.78 -5.50
N ASN A 130 41.19 -33.17 -5.80
CA ASN A 130 41.04 -32.20 -6.89
C ASN A 130 41.28 -30.75 -6.44
N PHE A 131 41.74 -30.57 -5.20
CA PHE A 131 42.11 -29.28 -4.61
C PHE A 131 43.54 -29.31 -4.06
N VAL A 132 44.15 -28.13 -4.03
CA VAL A 132 45.38 -27.85 -3.26
C VAL A 132 45.15 -26.70 -2.31
N ARG A 133 45.97 -26.59 -1.27
CA ARG A 133 45.95 -25.47 -0.32
C ARG A 133 47.12 -24.54 -0.58
N VAL A 134 46.82 -23.28 -0.86
CA VAL A 134 47.81 -22.21 -0.99
C VAL A 134 47.47 -21.14 0.03
N ASN A 135 48.40 -20.81 0.93
CA ASN A 135 48.20 -19.84 2.01
C ASN A 135 46.90 -20.10 2.80
N LYS A 136 46.62 -21.37 3.12
CA LYS A 136 45.39 -21.84 3.78
C LYS A 136 44.09 -21.56 3.02
N LYS A 137 44.13 -21.40 1.69
CA LYS A 137 42.92 -21.29 0.84
C LYS A 137 42.86 -22.45 -0.15
N LEU A 138 41.65 -22.94 -0.40
CA LEU A 138 41.42 -23.97 -1.41
C LEU A 138 41.62 -23.39 -2.81
N LYS A 139 42.35 -24.12 -3.64
CA LYS A 139 42.51 -23.87 -5.07
C LYS A 139 42.08 -25.09 -5.87
N TRP A 140 41.20 -24.88 -6.85
CA TRP A 140 40.70 -25.94 -7.73
C TRP A 140 41.69 -26.20 -8.87
N ILE A 141 42.07 -27.46 -9.06
CA ILE A 141 43.05 -27.86 -10.09
C ILE A 141 42.47 -28.82 -11.15
N ASP A 142 41.18 -29.16 -11.04
CA ASP A 142 40.53 -30.12 -11.94
C ASP A 142 39.60 -29.45 -12.96
N TYR A 143 40.18 -28.83 -13.99
CA TYR A 143 39.49 -28.04 -15.03
C TYR A 143 38.57 -28.85 -15.98
N GLU A 144 37.59 -29.58 -15.46
CA GLU A 144 36.60 -30.33 -16.22
C GLU A 144 35.17 -29.84 -15.89
N PRO A 145 34.78 -28.61 -16.30
CA PRO A 145 33.46 -28.06 -16.01
C PRO A 145 32.36 -28.76 -16.81
N ASP A 146 31.16 -28.81 -16.24
CA ASP A 146 29.94 -29.33 -16.85
C ASP A 146 28.89 -28.22 -17.07
N LYS A 147 27.79 -28.54 -17.75
CA LYS A 147 26.63 -27.67 -17.92
C LYS A 147 26.08 -27.22 -16.57
N PHE A 148 25.94 -25.91 -16.42
CA PHE A 148 25.28 -25.35 -15.25
C PHE A 148 23.76 -25.62 -15.28
N THR A 149 23.27 -26.33 -14.26
CA THR A 149 21.83 -26.44 -13.92
C THR A 149 21.71 -26.49 -12.41
N ASP A 150 20.57 -26.07 -11.86
CA ASP A 150 20.34 -26.13 -10.41
C ASP A 150 20.53 -27.54 -9.85
N ASN A 151 19.99 -28.57 -10.51
CA ASN A 151 20.09 -29.95 -10.02
C ASN A 151 21.57 -30.41 -9.96
N LEU A 152 22.38 -30.06 -10.97
CA LEU A 152 23.80 -30.39 -10.95
C LEU A 152 24.57 -29.57 -9.91
N PHE A 153 24.20 -28.30 -9.70
CA PHE A 153 24.77 -27.47 -8.64
C PHE A 153 24.43 -28.00 -7.25
N LEU A 154 23.17 -28.39 -7.01
CA LEU A 154 22.74 -29.03 -5.76
C LEU A 154 23.51 -30.34 -5.54
N ASN A 155 23.67 -31.18 -6.57
CA ASN A 155 24.46 -32.40 -6.46
C ASN A 155 25.94 -32.13 -6.15
N MET A 156 26.51 -31.08 -6.71
CA MET A 156 27.87 -30.62 -6.40
C MET A 156 27.99 -30.18 -4.93
N ALA A 157 27.04 -29.37 -4.44
CA ALA A 157 27.00 -28.91 -3.06
C ALA A 157 26.77 -30.07 -2.06
N VAL A 158 25.92 -31.04 -2.41
CA VAL A 158 25.71 -32.27 -1.63
C VAL A 158 27.00 -33.07 -1.53
N ARG A 159 27.75 -33.24 -2.63
CA ARG A 159 29.05 -33.91 -2.61
C ARG A 159 30.04 -33.17 -1.68
N ALA A 160 30.12 -31.85 -1.77
CA ALA A 160 30.92 -31.04 -0.86
C ALA A 160 30.53 -31.26 0.62
N PHE A 161 29.23 -31.19 0.94
CA PHE A 161 28.70 -31.45 2.27
C PHE A 161 29.10 -32.84 2.82
N LEU A 162 29.04 -33.87 1.98
CA LEU A 162 29.44 -35.22 2.38
C LEU A 162 30.92 -35.29 2.79
N PHE A 163 31.82 -34.63 2.05
CA PHE A 163 33.24 -34.60 2.38
C PHE A 163 33.56 -33.73 3.61
N VAL A 164 32.75 -32.71 3.90
CA VAL A 164 32.85 -31.95 5.16
C VAL A 164 32.40 -32.79 6.34
N LYS A 165 31.24 -33.45 6.24
CA LYS A 165 30.62 -34.17 7.36
C LYS A 165 31.29 -35.50 7.69
N TYR A 166 31.77 -36.21 6.67
CA TYR A 166 32.29 -37.57 6.78
C TYR A 166 33.77 -37.65 6.39
N SER A 167 34.56 -36.63 6.74
CA SER A 167 35.99 -36.52 6.38
C SER A 167 36.85 -37.71 6.83
N ASN A 168 36.45 -38.39 7.91
CA ASN A 168 37.19 -39.50 8.52
C ASN A 168 36.67 -40.89 8.08
N GLU A 169 35.64 -40.94 7.23
CA GLU A 169 35.03 -42.20 6.78
C GLU A 169 35.78 -42.82 5.58
N SER A 170 35.54 -44.11 5.34
CA SER A 170 36.16 -44.81 4.21
C SER A 170 35.69 -44.28 2.84
N VAL A 171 36.59 -44.28 1.85
CA VAL A 171 36.28 -43.91 0.45
C VAL A 171 35.12 -44.75 -0.12
N SER A 172 35.03 -46.04 0.27
CA SER A 172 33.94 -46.93 -0.13
C SER A 172 32.58 -46.45 0.39
N PHE A 173 32.52 -46.05 1.67
CA PHE A 173 31.32 -45.48 2.29
C PHE A 173 30.89 -44.20 1.59
N LEU A 174 31.81 -43.26 1.40
CA LEU A 174 31.55 -41.99 0.71
C LEU A 174 31.06 -42.19 -0.73
N ASN A 175 31.64 -43.13 -1.47
CA ASN A 175 31.22 -43.44 -2.84
C ASN A 175 29.80 -44.02 -2.91
N LYS A 176 29.43 -44.88 -1.96
CA LYS A 176 28.07 -45.42 -1.87
C LYS A 176 27.08 -44.29 -1.55
N LEU A 177 27.40 -43.45 -0.58
CA LEU A 177 26.56 -42.34 -0.15
C LEU A 177 26.38 -41.28 -1.26
N ARG A 178 27.47 -40.93 -1.97
CA ARG A 178 27.44 -40.05 -3.15
C ARG A 178 26.48 -40.53 -4.23
N ARG A 179 26.36 -41.85 -4.46
CA ARG A 179 25.43 -42.42 -5.45
C ARG A 179 23.98 -42.35 -4.98
N SER A 180 23.72 -42.66 -3.71
CA SER A 180 22.39 -42.58 -3.11
C SER A 180 21.85 -41.16 -3.06
N ALA A 181 22.72 -40.18 -2.80
CA ALA A 181 22.35 -38.78 -2.62
C ALA A 181 22.10 -38.00 -3.92
N ILE A 182 22.22 -38.61 -5.12
CA ILE A 182 22.04 -37.91 -6.41
C ILE A 182 20.58 -37.50 -6.64
N ASN A 183 19.63 -38.36 -6.25
CA ASN A 183 18.20 -38.17 -6.52
C ASN A 183 17.34 -38.30 -5.26
N ASN A 184 17.95 -38.44 -4.09
CA ASN A 184 17.23 -38.59 -2.82
C ASN A 184 17.92 -37.82 -1.71
N PHE A 185 17.31 -36.73 -1.27
CA PHE A 185 17.81 -35.91 -0.17
C PHE A 185 17.19 -36.28 1.20
N ASP A 186 16.25 -37.23 1.22
CA ASP A 186 15.52 -37.62 2.43
C ASP A 186 16.22 -38.73 3.23
N ILE A 187 17.47 -39.07 2.88
CA ILE A 187 18.25 -40.10 3.59
C ILE A 187 18.84 -39.56 4.92
N PRO A 188 18.87 -40.36 6.00
CA PRO A 188 19.31 -39.90 7.33
C PRO A 188 20.73 -39.30 7.37
N GLU A 189 21.63 -39.82 6.54
CA GLU A 189 23.02 -39.38 6.44
C GLU A 189 23.15 -37.91 5.97
N LEU A 190 22.11 -37.37 5.31
CA LEU A 190 22.07 -35.97 4.88
C LEU A 190 21.50 -35.01 5.94
N LYS A 191 21.27 -35.46 7.19
CA LYS A 191 20.91 -34.57 8.30
C LYS A 191 21.94 -33.42 8.41
N GLY A 192 21.47 -32.18 8.32
CA GLY A 192 22.31 -30.97 8.30
C GLY A 192 22.50 -30.34 6.92
N LEU A 193 22.19 -31.06 5.83
CA LEU A 193 22.31 -30.54 4.46
C LEU A 193 21.49 -29.26 4.23
N GLN A 194 20.26 -29.19 4.73
CA GLN A 194 19.42 -27.99 4.63
C GLN A 194 20.12 -26.76 5.21
N SER A 195 20.75 -26.89 6.38
CA SER A 195 21.47 -25.80 7.03
C SER A 195 22.70 -25.39 6.22
N PHE A 196 23.47 -26.36 5.71
CA PHE A 196 24.60 -26.11 4.81
C PHE A 196 24.18 -25.36 3.55
N MET A 197 23.04 -25.71 2.96
CA MET A 197 22.51 -25.06 1.75
C MET A 197 21.97 -23.65 2.05
N ASN A 198 21.30 -23.44 3.19
CA ASN A 198 20.82 -22.12 3.60
C ASN A 198 21.99 -21.14 3.80
N ASP A 199 23.07 -21.60 4.43
CA ASP A 199 24.32 -20.84 4.62
C ASP A 199 24.97 -20.54 3.26
N LEU A 200 25.07 -21.53 2.38
CA LEU A 200 25.60 -21.35 1.02
C LEU A 200 24.84 -20.29 0.21
N PHE A 201 23.50 -20.38 0.13
CA PHE A 201 22.72 -19.40 -0.63
C PHE A 201 22.76 -18.01 0.00
N THR A 202 22.81 -17.91 1.33
CA THR A 202 22.98 -16.61 2.00
C THR A 202 24.35 -16.00 1.70
N ARG A 203 25.42 -16.81 1.71
CA ARG A 203 26.77 -16.35 1.31
C ARG A 203 26.82 -15.89 -0.13
N ILE A 204 26.12 -16.58 -1.04
CA ILE A 204 25.97 -16.15 -2.44
C ILE A 204 25.38 -14.73 -2.50
N ILE A 205 24.24 -14.52 -1.84
CA ILE A 205 23.54 -13.21 -1.82
C ILE A 205 24.45 -12.14 -1.19
N PHE A 206 25.07 -12.45 -0.06
CA PHE A 206 25.96 -11.52 0.65
C PHE A 206 27.17 -11.13 -0.19
N GLN A 207 27.81 -12.09 -0.86
CA GLN A 207 28.98 -11.83 -1.69
C GLN A 207 28.63 -11.02 -2.94
N GLU A 208 27.45 -11.22 -3.51
CA GLU A 208 26.97 -10.37 -4.60
C GLU A 208 26.55 -8.97 -4.12
N SER A 209 26.29 -8.80 -2.82
CA SER A 209 25.87 -7.54 -2.21
C SER A 209 27.00 -6.64 -1.71
N GLN A 210 28.26 -7.05 -1.85
CA GLN A 210 29.40 -6.34 -1.25
C GLN A 210 29.54 -4.89 -1.72
N LEU A 211 29.18 -4.57 -2.96
CA LEU A 211 29.20 -3.19 -3.47
C LEU A 211 28.13 -2.31 -2.84
N ALA A 212 26.93 -2.88 -2.61
CA ALA A 212 25.82 -2.15 -2.00
C ALA A 212 25.98 -1.98 -0.48
N LEU A 213 26.71 -2.88 0.18
CA LEU A 213 26.93 -2.89 1.64
C LEU A 213 27.87 -1.77 2.15
N GLN A 214 28.53 -1.00 1.28
CA GLN A 214 29.46 0.06 1.69
C GLN A 214 28.72 1.22 2.37
N THR A 215 28.55 1.14 3.69
CA THR A 215 27.97 2.21 4.50
C THR A 215 29.01 3.28 4.85
N LYS A 216 28.56 4.53 5.03
CA LYS A 216 29.42 5.61 5.52
C LYS A 216 29.98 5.23 6.90
N GLN A 217 31.31 5.25 7.04
CA GLN A 217 31.94 5.29 8.36
C GLN A 217 31.59 6.62 9.02
N LEU A 218 31.03 6.55 10.22
CA LEU A 218 30.74 7.72 11.06
C LEU A 218 31.77 7.73 12.19
N ASP A 219 32.66 8.72 12.16
CA ASP A 219 33.64 8.97 13.21
C ASP A 219 32.99 9.78 14.35
N ASN A 220 33.43 9.53 15.60
CA ASN A 220 33.04 10.25 16.84
C ASN A 220 31.63 9.94 17.43
N ASN A 221 31.26 8.66 17.54
CA ASN A 221 30.05 8.24 18.28
C ASN A 221 30.37 7.93 19.75
N THR A 222 29.49 8.34 20.68
CA THR A 222 29.55 7.92 22.09
C THR A 222 28.90 6.55 22.26
N PHE A 223 29.63 5.57 22.80
CA PHE A 223 29.07 4.23 23.04
C PHE A 223 28.17 4.21 24.28
N VAL A 224 26.99 3.60 24.16
CA VAL A 224 26.01 3.37 25.24
C VAL A 224 25.54 1.92 25.19
N ASN A 225 25.18 1.35 26.35
CA ASN A 225 24.68 -0.04 26.39
C ASN A 225 23.18 -0.12 26.10
N GLU A 226 22.43 0.91 26.47
CA GLU A 226 20.98 0.98 26.29
C GLU A 226 20.53 2.41 25.96
N GLY A 227 19.46 2.55 25.17
CA GLY A 227 18.91 3.85 24.77
C GLY A 227 18.58 4.82 25.92
N PRO A 228 18.08 4.37 27.09
CA PRO A 228 17.80 5.26 28.23
C PRO A 228 19.02 5.99 28.83
N GLU A 229 20.24 5.58 28.51
CA GLU A 229 21.48 6.25 28.96
C GLU A 229 21.69 7.62 28.29
N ILE A 230 21.01 7.90 27.18
CA ILE A 230 21.10 9.17 26.44
C ILE A 230 20.48 10.30 27.29
N ARG A 231 21.26 11.37 27.51
CA ARG A 231 20.89 12.55 28.33
C ARG A 231 20.95 13.88 27.61
N ASN A 232 21.65 13.97 26.48
CA ASN A 232 21.84 15.21 25.72
C ASN A 232 21.71 14.92 24.21
N GLY A 233 21.68 15.97 23.40
CA GLY A 233 21.87 15.85 21.94
C GLY A 233 23.29 15.38 21.58
N GLY A 234 23.41 14.52 20.58
CA GLY A 234 24.70 14.00 20.11
C GLY A 234 24.57 12.75 19.23
N ASN A 235 25.70 12.13 18.91
CA ASN A 235 25.76 10.86 18.17
C ASN A 235 26.12 9.72 19.12
N TYR A 236 25.33 8.65 19.08
CA TYR A 236 25.45 7.50 19.97
C TYR A 236 25.54 6.20 19.18
N SER A 237 26.25 5.21 19.74
CA SER A 237 26.34 3.85 19.22
C SER A 237 25.89 2.86 20.28
N LEU A 238 25.04 1.91 19.87
CA LEU A 238 24.40 0.92 20.73
C LEU A 238 24.55 -0.48 20.11
N PRO A 239 24.83 -1.55 20.87
CA PRO A 239 24.80 -2.91 20.34
C PRO A 239 23.44 -3.29 19.74
N TYR A 240 23.45 -3.90 18.55
CA TYR A 240 22.22 -4.33 17.89
C TYR A 240 21.60 -5.57 18.55
N GLN A 241 20.28 -5.53 18.75
CA GLN A 241 19.46 -6.69 19.09
C GLN A 241 18.14 -6.59 18.31
N ASP A 242 17.57 -7.72 17.87
CA ASP A 242 16.28 -7.72 17.14
C ASP A 242 15.12 -7.17 17.99
N SER A 243 15.26 -7.16 19.32
CA SER A 243 14.29 -6.59 20.27
C SER A 243 14.35 -5.05 20.35
N PHE A 244 15.36 -4.42 19.77
CA PHE A 244 15.50 -2.96 19.78
C PHE A 244 14.34 -2.30 19.03
N ASN A 245 13.68 -1.34 19.69
CA ASN A 245 12.52 -0.64 19.14
C ASN A 245 12.77 0.88 19.10
N ALA A 246 13.08 1.39 17.90
CA ALA A 246 13.34 2.81 17.68
C ALA A 246 12.13 3.71 18.01
N GLU A 247 10.91 3.22 17.79
CA GLU A 247 9.67 3.93 18.08
C GLU A 247 9.49 4.11 19.59
N GLN A 248 9.71 3.04 20.37
CA GLN A 248 9.65 3.13 21.84
C GLN A 248 10.73 4.07 22.38
N LEU A 249 11.94 4.01 21.83
CA LEU A 249 13.03 4.90 22.22
C LEU A 249 12.71 6.36 21.91
N PHE A 250 12.11 6.65 20.74
CA PHE A 250 11.66 7.99 20.37
C PHE A 250 10.79 8.59 21.47
N TRP A 251 9.72 7.89 21.89
CA TRP A 251 8.81 8.38 22.94
C TRP A 251 9.50 8.56 24.29
N GLN A 252 10.42 7.67 24.67
CA GLN A 252 11.22 7.81 25.89
C GLN A 252 12.14 9.04 25.87
N LEU A 253 12.74 9.36 24.72
CA LEU A 253 13.64 10.51 24.57
C LEU A 253 12.87 11.83 24.55
N ILE A 254 11.71 11.88 23.88
CA ILE A 254 10.85 13.08 23.86
C ILE A 254 10.53 13.54 25.29
N ASN A 255 10.23 12.62 26.21
CA ASN A 255 9.95 12.94 27.61
C ASN A 255 11.17 13.42 28.41
N LYS A 256 12.39 13.26 27.87
CA LYS A 256 13.63 13.82 28.40
C LYS A 256 14.05 15.11 27.69
N ASN A 257 13.16 15.70 26.88
CA ASN A 257 13.47 16.84 26.00
C ASN A 257 14.59 16.53 24.99
N ILE A 258 14.64 15.30 24.46
CA ILE A 258 15.61 14.87 23.45
C ILE A 258 14.84 14.34 22.24
N TYR A 259 15.14 14.86 21.06
CA TYR A 259 14.56 14.41 19.81
C TYR A 259 15.46 13.37 19.16
N LEU A 260 14.91 12.20 18.79
CA LEU A 260 15.62 11.22 17.96
C LEU A 260 15.53 11.66 16.49
N ASP A 261 16.66 12.09 15.95
CA ASP A 261 16.77 12.76 14.67
C ASP A 261 16.91 11.79 13.50
N GLU A 262 17.81 10.82 13.66
CA GLU A 262 18.16 9.82 12.65
C GLU A 262 18.54 8.51 13.35
N VAL A 263 18.22 7.39 12.70
CA VAL A 263 18.68 6.06 13.10
C VAL A 263 19.52 5.43 11.99
N GLY A 264 20.59 4.76 12.36
CA GLY A 264 21.50 4.12 11.41
C GLY A 264 22.07 2.83 11.98
N PHE A 265 23.00 2.24 11.27
CA PHE A 265 23.69 1.02 11.68
C PHE A 265 25.03 0.89 10.96
N ASP A 266 25.94 0.10 11.53
CA ASP A 266 27.22 -0.23 10.91
C ASP A 266 27.09 -1.29 9.81
N THR A 267 28.16 -1.52 9.04
CA THR A 267 28.14 -2.47 7.93
C THR A 267 27.71 -3.87 8.39
N PRO A 268 26.60 -4.44 7.86
CA PRO A 268 26.11 -5.73 8.29
C PRO A 268 27.03 -6.90 7.94
N SER A 269 26.92 -7.98 8.72
CA SER A 269 27.56 -9.28 8.48
C SER A 269 26.52 -10.41 8.52
N ILE A 270 26.87 -11.60 8.01
CA ILE A 270 25.99 -12.77 8.12
C ILE A 270 25.97 -13.27 9.57
N ASP A 271 24.79 -13.35 10.18
CA ASP A 271 24.62 -13.90 11.53
C ASP A 271 24.36 -15.42 11.54
N GLU A 272 24.26 -16.02 12.74
CA GLU A 272 24.01 -17.46 12.92
C GLU A 272 22.67 -17.95 12.33
N ARG A 273 21.73 -17.03 12.06
CA ARG A 273 20.42 -17.32 11.45
C ARG A 273 20.42 -17.07 9.95
N ASN A 274 21.57 -16.75 9.36
CA ASN A 274 21.73 -16.41 7.95
C ASN A 274 20.99 -15.12 7.53
N TYR A 275 20.96 -14.13 8.43
CA TYR A 275 20.46 -12.78 8.16
C TYR A 275 21.61 -11.77 8.06
N PHE A 276 21.33 -10.57 7.54
CA PHE A 276 22.34 -9.51 7.41
C PHE A 276 22.24 -8.60 8.62
N SER A 277 23.00 -8.90 9.66
CA SER A 277 22.89 -8.24 10.96
C SER A 277 24.01 -7.21 11.16
N PRO A 278 23.68 -5.95 11.50
CA PRO A 278 24.68 -5.00 11.99
C PRO A 278 25.18 -5.44 13.37
N LYS A 279 26.37 -4.96 13.76
CA LYS A 279 26.85 -5.12 15.14
C LYS A 279 26.31 -4.01 16.03
N ASN A 280 26.18 -2.80 15.50
CA ASN A 280 25.73 -1.63 16.24
C ASN A 280 24.67 -0.84 15.48
N ILE A 281 23.72 -0.29 16.25
CA ILE A 281 22.81 0.78 15.85
C ILE A 281 23.45 2.13 16.17
N ILE A 282 23.26 3.09 15.29
CA ILE A 282 23.73 4.47 15.43
C ILE A 282 22.50 5.36 15.64
N LEU A 283 22.55 6.27 16.61
CA LEU A 283 21.46 7.17 16.94
C LEU A 283 21.98 8.60 16.93
N LYS A 284 21.32 9.48 16.18
CA LYS A 284 21.58 10.91 16.23
C LYS A 284 20.45 11.58 16.97
N THR A 285 20.77 12.36 17.98
CA THR A 285 19.78 13.05 18.81
C THR A 285 20.02 14.54 18.86
N GLN A 286 18.95 15.31 19.03
CA GLN A 286 18.99 16.76 19.17
C GLN A 286 18.32 17.19 20.48
N GLN A 287 18.79 18.29 21.05
CA GLN A 287 18.18 18.86 22.25
C GLN A 287 16.90 19.59 21.88
N ILE A 288 15.80 19.28 22.55
CA ILE A 288 14.55 20.06 22.47
C ILE A 288 14.71 21.27 23.41
N ILE A 289 14.38 22.46 22.92
CA ILE A 289 14.55 23.72 23.64
C ILE A 289 13.22 24.28 24.14
N GLU A 290 13.26 25.13 25.15
CA GLU A 290 12.05 25.81 25.62
C GLU A 290 11.59 26.89 24.61
N PRO A 291 10.28 27.07 24.39
CA PRO A 291 9.74 28.25 23.70
C PRO A 291 9.94 29.52 24.54
N LYS A 292 9.76 30.70 23.93
CA LYS A 292 9.86 32.03 24.58
C LYS A 292 8.98 32.16 25.83
N GLN A 293 7.82 31.51 25.82
CA GLN A 293 6.86 31.46 26.92
C GLN A 293 6.37 30.02 27.07
N LYS A 294 6.10 29.58 28.30
CA LYS A 294 5.57 28.22 28.55
C LYS A 294 4.21 28.04 27.88
N VAL A 295 4.04 26.93 27.16
CA VAL A 295 2.80 26.59 26.44
C VAL A 295 2.28 25.22 26.91
N SER A 296 0.97 25.14 27.17
CA SER A 296 0.24 23.88 27.34
C SER A 296 -0.36 23.46 25.99
N LEU A 297 -0.15 22.20 25.58
CA LEU A 297 -0.82 21.62 24.42
C LEU A 297 -2.12 20.96 24.86
N VAL A 298 -3.23 21.31 24.22
CA VAL A 298 -4.56 20.71 24.45
C VAL A 298 -5.04 20.06 23.15
N ILE A 299 -5.10 18.73 23.14
CA ILE A 299 -5.67 17.94 22.04
C ILE A 299 -7.11 17.62 22.39
N LYS A 300 -8.05 17.91 21.50
CA LYS A 300 -9.48 17.71 21.72
C LYS A 300 -9.96 16.44 21.03
N ALA A 301 -10.73 15.62 21.76
CA ALA A 301 -11.31 14.39 21.23
C ALA A 301 -12.71 14.12 21.81
N CYS A 302 -13.46 13.25 21.15
CA CYS A 302 -14.76 12.76 21.59
C CYS A 302 -14.90 11.25 21.32
N ILE A 303 -16.05 10.66 21.69
CA ILE A 303 -16.29 9.21 21.51
C ILE A 303 -16.15 8.77 20.05
N GLN A 304 -16.48 9.61 19.09
CA GLN A 304 -16.37 9.24 17.67
C GLN A 304 -14.93 8.91 17.27
N ASP A 305 -13.95 9.46 17.99
CA ASP A 305 -12.53 9.32 17.69
C ASP A 305 -11.89 8.09 18.35
N SER A 306 -12.59 7.36 19.23
CA SER A 306 -11.99 6.29 20.07
C SER A 306 -11.18 5.24 19.30
N GLU A 307 -11.61 4.85 18.11
CA GLU A 307 -10.89 3.85 17.29
C GLU A 307 -9.57 4.38 16.70
N VAL A 308 -9.48 5.69 16.44
CA VAL A 308 -8.34 6.33 15.78
C VAL A 308 -7.47 7.16 16.72
N LEU A 309 -7.98 7.44 17.92
CA LEU A 309 -7.43 8.39 18.88
C LEU A 309 -5.93 8.17 19.16
N TYR A 310 -5.52 6.92 19.37
CA TYR A 310 -4.14 6.60 19.71
C TYR A 310 -3.16 7.05 18.61
N GLU A 311 -3.43 6.69 17.35
CA GLU A 311 -2.57 7.05 16.21
C GLU A 311 -2.68 8.54 15.86
N SER A 312 -3.88 9.12 15.95
CA SER A 312 -4.11 10.56 15.80
C SER A 312 -3.28 11.40 16.79
N VAL A 313 -3.31 11.05 18.08
CA VAL A 313 -2.55 11.77 19.11
C VAL A 313 -1.05 11.57 18.91
N LYS A 314 -0.59 10.35 18.59
CA LYS A 314 0.82 10.10 18.26
C LYS A 314 1.29 10.99 17.11
N HIS A 315 0.52 11.10 16.03
CA HIS A 315 0.82 11.99 14.92
C HIS A 315 1.00 13.44 15.39
N ILE A 316 0.03 13.99 16.14
CA ILE A 316 0.07 15.37 16.62
C ILE A 316 1.29 15.63 17.50
N ILE A 317 1.53 14.78 18.50
CA ILE A 317 2.68 14.96 19.39
C ILE A 317 3.99 14.88 18.61
N ARG A 318 4.15 13.87 17.73
CA ARG A 318 5.36 13.73 16.89
C ARG A 318 5.64 14.98 16.05
N GLN A 319 4.62 15.55 15.42
CA GLN A 319 4.77 16.70 14.54
C GLN A 319 5.00 18.03 15.29
N LEU A 320 4.62 18.12 16.56
CA LEU A 320 4.66 19.37 17.34
C LEU A 320 5.76 19.42 18.41
N SER A 321 6.30 18.28 18.85
CA SER A 321 7.29 18.24 19.95
C SER A 321 8.72 18.67 19.60
N PHE A 322 8.95 19.26 18.42
CA PHE A 322 10.27 19.78 18.01
C PHE A 322 10.13 21.02 17.10
N PRO A 323 10.95 22.08 17.26
CA PRO A 323 12.13 22.18 18.14
C PRO A 323 11.80 22.57 19.59
N ASN A 324 10.56 22.97 19.86
CA ASN A 324 10.13 23.44 21.16
C ASN A 324 9.40 22.38 21.97
N ASN A 325 9.62 22.36 23.30
CA ASN A 325 8.86 21.51 24.20
C ASN A 325 7.52 22.15 24.60
N PHE A 326 6.65 21.33 25.20
CA PHE A 326 5.43 21.77 25.88
C PHE A 326 5.59 21.59 27.39
N ASN A 327 5.00 22.50 28.16
CA ASN A 327 5.02 22.43 29.62
C ASN A 327 4.07 21.34 30.16
N GLU A 328 3.00 21.06 29.40
CA GLU A 328 2.15 19.87 29.56
C GLU A 328 1.44 19.54 28.22
N LYS A 329 1.11 18.27 28.04
CA LYS A 329 0.37 17.69 26.91
C LYS A 329 -0.92 17.06 27.45
N ILE A 330 -2.05 17.70 27.19
CA ILE A 330 -3.36 17.29 27.71
C ILE A 330 -4.25 16.78 26.58
N LEU A 331 -4.92 15.66 26.83
CA LEU A 331 -6.07 15.23 26.03
C LEU A 331 -7.38 15.67 26.70
N ALA A 332 -8.15 16.55 26.07
CA ALA A 332 -9.43 17.03 26.56
C ALA A 332 -10.59 16.28 25.88
N LEU A 333 -11.43 15.63 26.68
CA LEU A 333 -12.53 14.78 26.20
C LEU A 333 -13.88 15.50 26.32
N ASP A 334 -14.66 15.47 25.24
CA ASP A 334 -16.08 15.83 25.26
C ASP A 334 -16.92 14.70 25.85
N ILE A 335 -17.71 15.00 26.88
CA ILE A 335 -18.54 14.04 27.62
C ILE A 335 -19.82 13.61 26.88
N ARG A 336 -20.13 14.21 25.73
CA ARG A 336 -21.29 13.80 24.93
C ARG A 336 -21.11 12.36 24.45
N GLN A 337 -22.17 11.55 24.60
CA GLN A 337 -22.11 10.14 24.22
C GLN A 337 -22.80 9.79 22.91
N THR A 338 -23.83 10.54 22.53
CA THR A 338 -24.66 10.25 21.35
C THR A 338 -25.12 11.54 20.68
N ASP A 339 -25.73 11.39 19.49
CA ASP A 339 -26.42 12.48 18.79
C ASP A 339 -25.48 13.66 18.45
N PHE A 340 -24.31 13.40 17.89
CA PHE A 340 -23.34 14.45 17.56
C PHE A 340 -23.82 15.32 16.37
N LEU A 341 -23.34 16.57 16.27
CA LEU A 341 -23.69 17.53 15.19
C LEU A 341 -23.46 16.95 13.78
N ARG A 342 -22.45 16.09 13.62
CA ARG A 342 -22.09 15.43 12.35
C ARG A 342 -21.45 14.08 12.66
N GLU A 343 -22.27 13.14 13.12
CA GLU A 343 -21.80 11.83 13.53
C GLU A 343 -21.15 11.06 12.36
N TYR A 344 -19.89 10.65 12.50
CA TYR A 344 -19.18 9.83 11.51
C TYR A 344 -18.92 8.40 11.98
N ASN A 345 -18.94 8.16 13.30
CA ASN A 345 -18.85 6.83 13.89
C ASN A 345 -19.71 6.73 15.17
N GLY A 346 -20.88 6.11 15.05
CA GLY A 346 -21.80 5.87 16.18
C GLY A 346 -21.63 4.52 16.89
N LYS A 347 -20.58 3.75 16.58
CA LYS A 347 -20.34 2.43 17.20
C LYS A 347 -19.43 2.49 18.43
N ASN A 348 -18.67 3.57 18.56
CA ASN A 348 -17.71 3.72 19.65
C ASN A 348 -18.44 4.01 20.97
N ILE A 349 -17.80 3.64 22.08
CA ILE A 349 -18.35 3.80 23.42
C ILE A 349 -17.37 4.54 24.33
N TRP A 350 -17.90 5.18 25.38
CA TRP A 350 -17.11 5.97 26.33
C TRP A 350 -15.96 5.17 26.96
N GLN A 351 -16.20 3.90 27.30
CA GLN A 351 -15.17 3.03 27.88
C GLN A 351 -13.94 2.89 26.97
N GLN A 352 -14.14 2.68 25.66
CA GLN A 352 -13.06 2.56 24.69
C GLN A 352 -12.24 3.86 24.59
N LEU A 353 -12.91 5.02 24.66
CA LEU A 353 -12.25 6.33 24.69
C LEU A 353 -11.32 6.45 25.89
N ILE A 354 -11.81 6.08 27.08
CA ILE A 354 -11.05 6.15 28.33
C ILE A 354 -9.88 5.17 28.33
N GLU A 355 -10.08 3.91 27.95
CA GLU A 355 -9.02 2.91 27.85
C GLU A 355 -7.90 3.36 26.90
N THR A 356 -8.27 3.92 25.75
CA THR A 356 -7.31 4.46 24.77
C THR A 356 -6.59 5.70 25.30
N SER A 357 -7.30 6.57 26.03
CA SER A 357 -6.72 7.75 26.67
C SER A 357 -5.73 7.38 27.78
N GLN A 358 -6.05 6.36 28.58
CA GLN A 358 -5.15 5.85 29.60
C GLN A 358 -3.89 5.24 28.98
N LYS A 359 -4.04 4.48 27.90
CA LYS A 359 -2.89 3.93 27.16
C LYS A 359 -1.94 5.03 26.67
N LEU A 360 -2.45 6.16 26.20
CA LEU A 360 -1.62 7.30 25.79
C LEU A 360 -0.80 7.91 26.95
N VAL A 361 -1.33 7.86 28.18
CA VAL A 361 -0.60 8.27 29.39
C VAL A 361 0.44 7.22 29.78
N ASP A 362 0.05 5.94 29.78
CA ASP A 362 0.93 4.83 30.17
C ASP A 362 2.16 4.72 29.23
N ASP A 363 1.96 4.98 27.93
CA ASP A 363 3.02 5.01 26.92
C ASP A 363 3.80 6.35 26.92
N LEU A 364 3.50 7.26 27.85
CA LEU A 364 4.13 8.57 28.04
C LEU A 364 4.03 9.49 26.81
N ILE A 365 2.98 9.35 25.99
CA ILE A 365 2.74 10.19 24.82
C ILE A 365 2.15 11.54 25.27
N ILE A 366 1.18 11.49 26.17
CA ILE A 366 0.56 12.65 26.84
C ILE A 366 0.78 12.57 28.35
N ASP A 367 0.60 13.68 29.05
CA ASP A 367 0.82 13.74 30.50
C ASP A 367 -0.46 13.39 31.28
N LYS A 368 -1.62 13.75 30.75
CA LYS A 368 -2.95 13.45 31.35
C LYS A 368 -4.06 13.61 30.32
N TYR A 369 -5.22 13.02 30.63
CA TYR A 369 -6.48 13.36 29.98
C TYR A 369 -7.47 13.94 31.00
N ILE A 370 -8.35 14.82 30.54
CA ILE A 370 -9.31 15.55 31.39
C ILE A 370 -10.69 15.61 30.74
N PHE A 371 -11.72 15.68 31.58
CA PHE A 371 -13.10 15.98 31.19
C PHE A 371 -13.84 16.59 32.39
N PRO A 372 -14.80 17.52 32.18
CA PRO A 372 -15.48 18.17 33.29
C PRO A 372 -16.50 17.24 33.96
N ASN A 373 -16.60 17.30 35.29
CA ASN A 373 -17.80 16.84 36.00
C ASN A 373 -18.90 17.93 36.02
N GLU A 374 -20.05 17.63 36.60
CA GLU A 374 -21.19 18.56 36.63
C GLU A 374 -20.86 19.91 37.33
N ASN A 375 -20.11 19.86 38.44
CA ASN A 375 -19.69 21.07 39.16
C ASN A 375 -18.69 21.89 38.33
N ASP A 376 -17.79 21.23 37.60
CA ASP A 376 -16.88 21.90 36.68
C ASP A 376 -17.65 22.62 35.58
N VAL A 377 -18.66 21.96 34.97
CA VAL A 377 -19.51 22.56 33.92
C VAL A 377 -20.19 23.83 34.43
N VAL A 378 -20.83 23.77 35.60
CA VAL A 378 -21.53 24.92 36.18
C VAL A 378 -20.55 26.06 36.47
N ARG A 379 -19.38 25.76 37.04
CA ARG A 379 -18.33 26.75 37.33
C ARG A 379 -17.84 27.45 36.07
N VAL A 380 -17.47 26.70 35.04
CA VAL A 380 -16.91 27.30 33.81
C VAL A 380 -17.96 28.08 33.05
N ASN A 381 -19.21 27.60 33.01
CA ASN A 381 -20.32 28.31 32.36
C ASN A 381 -20.64 29.64 33.07
N LYS A 382 -20.63 29.65 34.42
CA LYS A 382 -20.82 30.87 35.21
C LYS A 382 -19.72 31.88 34.92
N LYS A 383 -18.45 31.45 34.89
CA LYS A 383 -17.33 32.36 34.61
C LYS A 383 -17.36 32.88 33.17
N TRP A 384 -17.56 32.00 32.20
CA TRP A 384 -17.46 32.34 30.79
C TRP A 384 -18.67 33.05 30.21
N PHE A 385 -19.87 32.75 30.68
CA PHE A 385 -21.11 33.29 30.10
C PHE A 385 -21.97 34.07 31.11
N GLY A 386 -21.61 34.07 32.40
CA GLY A 386 -22.46 34.64 33.44
C GLY A 386 -23.71 33.80 33.74
N ILE A 387 -23.75 32.53 33.30
CA ILE A 387 -24.92 31.65 33.39
C ILE A 387 -24.57 30.42 34.23
N GLU A 388 -25.30 30.20 35.33
CA GLU A 388 -25.22 28.96 36.11
C GLU A 388 -26.07 27.88 35.44
N THR A 389 -25.43 26.94 34.73
CA THR A 389 -26.12 25.87 34.00
C THR A 389 -25.24 24.64 33.82
N SER A 390 -25.88 23.46 33.76
CA SER A 390 -25.26 22.19 33.38
C SER A 390 -25.27 21.93 31.87
N ALA A 391 -25.76 22.88 31.05
CA ALA A 391 -25.70 22.79 29.60
C ALA A 391 -24.25 22.70 29.12
N THR A 392 -23.94 21.75 28.24
CA THR A 392 -22.56 21.51 27.74
C THR A 392 -22.38 21.84 26.26
N HIS A 393 -23.49 21.97 25.52
CA HIS A 393 -23.53 22.06 24.07
C HIS A 393 -24.48 23.16 23.61
N THR A 394 -24.37 23.53 22.34
CA THR A 394 -25.33 24.40 21.67
C THR A 394 -26.58 23.64 21.21
N VAL A 395 -27.64 24.37 20.81
CA VAL A 395 -28.82 23.80 20.12
C VAL A 395 -28.41 23.03 18.86
N LYS A 396 -27.36 23.49 18.18
CA LYS A 396 -26.73 22.81 17.04
C LYS A 396 -25.72 21.76 17.47
N LYS A 397 -25.73 21.29 18.71
CA LYS A 397 -24.90 20.17 19.19
C LYS A 397 -23.38 20.43 19.13
N VAL A 398 -22.93 21.69 18.96
CA VAL A 398 -21.52 22.09 19.06
C VAL A 398 -21.07 22.02 20.53
N PRO A 399 -19.90 21.44 20.85
CA PRO A 399 -19.35 21.42 22.21
C PRO A 399 -18.99 22.82 22.71
N VAL A 400 -19.29 23.10 23.97
CA VAL A 400 -18.99 24.40 24.61
C VAL A 400 -18.18 24.17 25.89
N SER A 401 -18.79 23.59 26.92
CA SER A 401 -18.23 23.59 28.29
C SER A 401 -16.96 22.76 28.44
N ALA A 402 -16.86 21.63 27.72
CA ALA A 402 -15.65 20.79 27.76
C ALA A 402 -14.40 21.52 27.23
N GLN A 403 -14.56 22.36 26.19
CA GLN A 403 -13.43 23.08 25.59
C GLN A 403 -12.94 24.22 26.51
N ILE A 404 -13.86 25.03 27.05
CA ILE A 404 -13.49 26.11 27.98
C ILE A 404 -12.94 25.56 29.30
N PHE A 405 -13.46 24.43 29.79
CA PHE A 405 -12.90 23.72 30.93
C PHE A 405 -11.46 23.28 30.68
N ALA A 406 -11.15 22.80 29.47
CA ALA A 406 -9.80 22.42 29.11
C ALA A 406 -8.84 23.62 29.17
N PHE A 407 -9.25 24.79 28.69
CA PHE A 407 -8.44 26.01 28.75
C PHE A 407 -8.13 26.41 30.20
N GLU A 408 -9.12 26.37 31.10
CA GLU A 408 -8.92 26.72 32.52
C GLU A 408 -8.10 25.68 33.29
N SER A 409 -8.14 24.42 32.87
CA SER A 409 -7.43 23.32 33.53
C SER A 409 -5.93 23.28 33.20
N THR A 410 -5.48 24.10 32.25
CA THR A 410 -4.07 24.21 31.89
C THR A 410 -3.26 24.99 32.91
N ILE A 411 -1.99 24.64 33.09
CA ILE A 411 -1.05 25.32 34.00
C ILE A 411 -0.33 26.50 33.33
N SER A 412 -0.16 26.47 32.00
CA SER A 412 0.54 27.54 31.27
C SER A 412 -0.38 28.67 30.86
N GLU A 413 0.18 29.87 30.75
CA GLU A 413 -0.53 31.07 30.30
C GLU A 413 -0.93 31.00 28.82
N TYR A 414 -0.09 30.38 27.99
CA TYR A 414 -0.37 30.13 26.58
C TYR A 414 -0.90 28.72 26.39
N VAL A 415 -1.94 28.57 25.58
CA VAL A 415 -2.59 27.28 25.28
C VAL A 415 -2.64 27.08 23.78
N LEU A 416 -1.94 26.07 23.27
CA LEU A 416 -2.08 25.62 21.89
C LEU A 416 -3.18 24.56 21.86
N GLN A 417 -4.33 24.88 21.28
CA GLN A 417 -5.41 23.91 21.10
C GLN A 417 -5.35 23.27 19.71
N VAL A 418 -5.70 21.99 19.61
CA VAL A 418 -5.79 21.26 18.36
C VAL A 418 -6.88 20.19 18.40
N ASP A 419 -7.63 20.01 17.32
CA ASP A 419 -8.53 18.86 17.16
C ASP A 419 -7.72 17.59 16.85
N CYS A 420 -8.10 16.45 17.43
CA CYS A 420 -7.37 15.20 17.25
C CYS A 420 -7.34 14.68 15.80
N ASP A 421 -8.19 15.22 14.91
CA ASP A 421 -8.22 14.88 13.49
C ASP A 421 -7.39 15.81 12.59
N ALA A 422 -6.70 16.80 13.16
CA ALA A 422 -5.80 17.67 12.41
C ALA A 422 -4.60 16.89 11.84
N MET A 423 -4.35 17.05 10.54
CA MET A 423 -3.20 16.47 9.85
C MET A 423 -2.12 17.54 9.70
N ILE A 424 -0.97 17.33 10.34
CA ILE A 424 0.09 18.32 10.53
C ILE A 424 1.28 17.95 9.65
N GLY A 425 1.74 18.92 8.85
CA GLY A 425 2.93 18.78 8.02
C GLY A 425 4.01 19.80 8.37
N ARG A 426 5.27 19.40 8.21
CA ARG A 426 6.46 20.19 8.56
C ARG A 426 7.44 20.22 7.38
N LEU A 427 7.45 21.29 6.58
CA LEU A 427 8.51 21.53 5.58
C LEU A 427 9.88 21.69 6.24
N SER A 428 9.89 22.19 7.48
CA SER A 428 11.07 22.23 8.34
C SER A 428 10.68 21.87 9.76
N LYS A 429 11.26 20.77 10.27
CA LYS A 429 11.15 20.37 11.67
C LYS A 429 11.79 21.39 12.63
N GLU A 430 12.75 22.20 12.15
CA GLU A 430 13.43 23.25 12.92
C GLU A 430 12.61 24.54 13.05
N HIS A 431 11.48 24.66 12.34
CA HIS A 431 10.62 25.85 12.42
C HIS A 431 9.96 25.96 13.81
N SER A 432 10.36 27.00 14.55
CA SER A 432 9.83 27.32 15.88
C SER A 432 8.48 28.05 15.81
N PHE A 433 7.45 27.36 15.32
CA PHE A 433 6.10 27.92 15.11
C PHE A 433 5.49 28.52 16.39
N LEU A 434 5.81 27.99 17.57
CA LEU A 434 5.36 28.56 18.85
C LEU A 434 5.92 29.95 19.06
N ASN A 435 7.22 30.14 18.81
CA ASN A 435 7.87 31.43 19.02
C ASN A 435 7.35 32.48 18.05
N ASP A 436 7.01 32.11 16.81
CA ASP A 436 6.40 33.01 15.84
C ASP A 436 5.03 33.50 16.33
N MET A 437 4.16 32.59 16.78
CA MET A 437 2.83 32.94 17.28
C MET A 437 2.87 33.70 18.61
N ILE A 438 3.79 33.35 19.52
CA ILE A 438 4.00 34.06 20.80
C ILE A 438 4.51 35.47 20.53
N SER A 439 5.47 35.65 19.61
CA SER A 439 6.01 36.97 19.30
C SER A 439 4.94 37.92 18.79
N GLU A 440 4.00 37.41 18.00
CA GLU A 440 2.87 38.19 17.52
C GLU A 440 1.88 38.56 18.64
N LEU A 441 1.54 37.61 19.51
CA LEU A 441 0.74 37.90 20.69
C LEU A 441 1.42 38.95 21.58
N ASP A 442 2.73 38.86 21.80
CA ASP A 442 3.48 39.80 22.63
C ASP A 442 3.59 41.20 22.01
N ALA A 443 3.65 41.29 20.68
CA ALA A 443 3.70 42.56 19.96
C ALA A 443 2.35 43.32 19.97
N ASN A 444 1.22 42.61 20.09
CA ASN A 444 -0.11 43.19 19.98
C ASN A 444 -1.02 42.80 21.15
N GLU A 445 -1.29 43.74 22.06
CA GLU A 445 -2.06 43.51 23.29
C GLU A 445 -3.51 43.10 23.04
N ASN A 446 -4.10 43.55 21.93
CA ASN A 446 -5.50 43.30 21.57
C ASN A 446 -5.74 41.93 20.90
N VAL A 447 -4.70 41.15 20.60
CA VAL A 447 -4.85 39.85 19.93
C VAL A 447 -5.21 38.76 20.93
N LEU A 448 -6.36 38.11 20.82
CA LEU A 448 -6.76 37.02 21.71
C LEU A 448 -6.22 35.66 21.26
N SER A 449 -6.15 35.43 19.95
CA SER A 449 -5.69 34.18 19.38
C SER A 449 -5.01 34.34 18.03
N VAL A 450 -4.09 33.39 17.75
CA VAL A 450 -3.40 33.26 16.46
C VAL A 450 -3.75 31.90 15.87
N GLY A 451 -4.37 31.87 14.69
CA GLY A 451 -4.67 30.62 13.98
C GLY A 451 -3.41 29.98 13.38
N PHE A 452 -3.33 28.65 13.41
CA PHE A 452 -2.21 27.92 12.81
C PHE A 452 -2.22 28.03 11.27
N ASN A 453 -1.05 27.84 10.68
CA ASN A 453 -0.84 28.00 9.24
C ASN A 453 -1.50 26.90 8.40
N ILE A 454 -1.90 27.24 7.18
CA ILE A 454 -2.37 26.29 6.16
C ILE A 454 -1.26 26.04 5.14
N TYR A 455 -1.39 24.97 4.35
CA TYR A 455 -0.41 24.64 3.34
C TYR A 455 -0.34 25.71 2.23
N LYS A 456 0.86 26.21 1.94
CA LYS A 456 1.12 27.26 0.92
C LYS A 456 1.91 26.77 -0.29
N GLY A 457 2.20 25.47 -0.36
CA GLY A 457 3.10 24.90 -1.36
C GLY A 457 4.45 24.51 -0.75
N LYS A 458 5.38 24.05 -1.59
CA LYS A 458 6.72 23.61 -1.17
C LYS A 458 7.68 24.78 -0.90
N GLU A 459 7.37 25.97 -1.42
CA GLU A 459 8.18 27.16 -1.20
C GLU A 459 7.89 27.77 0.18
N ASN A 460 8.94 28.13 0.89
CA ASN A 460 8.82 28.80 2.18
C ASN A 460 8.24 30.19 1.94
N SER A 461 7.09 30.46 2.54
CA SER A 461 6.43 31.76 2.45
C SER A 461 6.09 32.26 3.85
N PHE A 462 6.39 33.52 4.10
CA PHE A 462 5.89 34.20 5.29
C PHE A 462 4.67 35.03 4.88
N THR A 463 3.53 34.75 5.51
CA THR A 463 2.33 35.58 5.36
C THR A 463 2.30 36.57 6.51
N PRO A 464 2.41 37.90 6.29
CA PRO A 464 2.23 38.88 7.35
C PRO A 464 0.93 38.62 8.10
N TYR A 465 0.96 38.73 9.42
CA TYR A 465 -0.25 38.56 10.23
C TYR A 465 -1.31 39.59 9.84
N PHE A 466 -2.58 39.16 9.80
CA PHE A 466 -3.70 39.97 9.35
C PHE A 466 -4.99 39.60 10.08
N GLY A 467 -5.99 40.49 9.98
CA GLY A 467 -7.26 40.37 10.70
C GLY A 467 -7.32 41.18 12.00
N PHE A 468 -6.63 42.32 12.08
CA PHE A 468 -6.64 43.18 13.27
C PHE A 468 -7.92 44.03 13.40
N GLU A 469 -8.60 44.30 12.29
CA GLU A 469 -9.75 45.22 12.26
C GLU A 469 -11.08 44.50 12.52
N ASN A 470 -12.05 45.22 13.09
CA ASN A 470 -13.45 44.81 13.25
C ASN A 470 -13.62 43.43 13.93
N GLY A 471 -12.86 43.19 15.01
CA GLY A 471 -12.89 41.93 15.74
C GLY A 471 -12.14 40.76 15.07
N GLY A 472 -11.55 40.98 13.89
CA GLY A 472 -10.75 39.99 13.18
C GLY A 472 -11.52 38.75 12.72
N PHE A 473 -10.83 37.61 12.75
CA PHE A 473 -11.42 36.32 12.42
C PHE A 473 -12.25 35.76 13.58
N VAL A 474 -13.17 34.85 13.24
CA VAL A 474 -13.65 33.87 14.21
C VAL A 474 -12.42 33.11 14.75
N PRO A 475 -12.26 32.99 16.08
CA PRO A 475 -11.17 32.21 16.66
C PRO A 475 -11.07 30.84 15.99
N GLU A 476 -9.87 30.45 15.56
CA GLU A 476 -9.67 29.18 14.85
C GLU A 476 -9.76 28.01 15.84
N VAL A 477 -10.90 27.34 15.85
CA VAL A 477 -11.19 26.30 16.84
C VAL A 477 -10.43 25.01 16.60
N ARG A 478 -9.98 24.73 15.38
CA ARG A 478 -9.33 23.46 15.05
C ARG A 478 -7.85 23.45 15.40
N PHE A 479 -7.20 24.61 15.29
CA PHE A 479 -5.77 24.74 15.60
C PHE A 479 -5.38 26.21 15.82
N CYS A 480 -5.19 26.62 17.07
CA CYS A 480 -4.73 27.98 17.39
C CYS A 480 -3.99 28.07 18.73
N LEU A 481 -3.19 29.14 18.85
CA LEU A 481 -2.58 29.56 20.12
C LEU A 481 -3.45 30.63 20.79
N LEU A 482 -3.72 30.45 22.08
CA LEU A 482 -4.48 31.34 22.94
C LEU A 482 -3.61 31.86 24.09
N LYS A 483 -3.95 33.05 24.62
CA LYS A 483 -3.38 33.60 25.86
C LYS A 483 -4.49 33.81 26.91
N LYS A 484 -4.46 33.05 28.01
CA LYS A 484 -5.60 32.95 28.95
C LYS A 484 -5.98 34.27 29.62
N SER A 485 -5.01 35.03 30.13
CA SER A 485 -5.26 36.32 30.80
C SER A 485 -6.04 37.30 29.91
N ARG A 486 -5.86 37.24 28.59
CA ARG A 486 -6.61 38.09 27.65
C ARG A 486 -8.09 37.75 27.59
N PHE A 487 -8.44 36.48 27.81
CA PHE A 487 -9.83 36.07 27.89
C PHE A 487 -10.48 36.61 29.16
N ASP A 488 -9.79 36.55 30.31
CA ASP A 488 -10.33 37.07 31.59
C ASP A 488 -10.73 38.56 31.50
N HIS A 489 -10.11 39.35 30.62
CA HIS A 489 -10.46 40.76 30.38
C HIS A 489 -11.72 40.97 29.53
N VAL A 490 -12.14 39.98 28.73
CA VAL A 490 -13.32 40.07 27.86
C VAL A 490 -14.52 39.28 28.36
N LEU A 491 -14.32 38.37 29.32
CA LEU A 491 -15.38 37.62 29.99
C LEU A 491 -16.23 38.52 30.91
N PRO A 492 -17.53 38.19 31.14
CA PRO A 492 -18.26 37.10 30.52
C PRO A 492 -18.72 37.41 29.07
N LEU A 493 -18.85 36.38 28.25
CA LEU A 493 -19.37 36.44 26.88
C LEU A 493 -20.90 36.36 26.88
N LYS A 494 -21.55 37.18 26.07
CA LYS A 494 -23.02 37.14 25.90
C LYS A 494 -23.43 35.83 25.24
N ASN A 495 -24.32 35.09 25.88
CA ASN A 495 -24.95 33.88 25.36
C ASN A 495 -26.29 33.68 26.07
N GLU A 496 -27.16 32.84 25.53
CA GLU A 496 -28.47 32.54 26.10
C GLU A 496 -28.77 31.04 26.02
N LEU A 497 -29.74 30.58 26.81
CA LEU A 497 -30.22 29.20 26.77
C LEU A 497 -31.50 29.10 25.94
N VAL A 498 -31.47 28.28 24.90
CA VAL A 498 -32.61 27.92 24.08
C VAL A 498 -32.82 26.41 24.20
N ALA A 499 -33.99 26.00 24.69
CA ALA A 499 -34.32 24.58 24.91
C ALA A 499 -33.25 23.81 25.74
N ASN A 500 -32.79 24.40 26.85
CA ASN A 500 -31.76 23.86 27.75
C ASN A 500 -30.37 23.66 27.11
N ALA A 501 -30.08 24.29 25.98
CA ALA A 501 -28.77 24.31 25.33
C ALA A 501 -28.34 25.75 25.01
N PHE A 502 -27.05 25.98 24.84
CA PHE A 502 -26.57 27.31 24.45
C PHE A 502 -27.03 27.68 23.04
N GLU A 503 -27.39 28.94 22.80
CA GLU A 503 -27.64 29.41 21.44
C GLU A 503 -26.35 29.48 20.63
N LEU A 504 -25.32 30.11 21.21
CA LEU A 504 -24.02 30.34 20.59
C LEU A 504 -22.96 29.39 21.14
N SER A 505 -22.00 29.04 20.29
CA SER A 505 -20.76 28.40 20.74
C SER A 505 -19.85 29.43 21.41
N TRP A 506 -18.86 28.99 22.20
CA TRP A 506 -17.93 29.90 22.88
C TRP A 506 -17.19 30.82 21.89
N TYR A 507 -16.80 30.30 20.73
CA TYR A 507 -16.05 31.05 19.72
C TYR A 507 -16.92 32.04 18.93
N ARG A 508 -18.24 31.79 18.79
CA ARG A 508 -19.19 32.74 18.21
C ARG A 508 -19.57 33.83 19.20
N ALA A 509 -19.75 33.48 20.48
CA ALA A 509 -19.92 34.46 21.53
C ALA A 509 -18.68 35.36 21.65
N LEU A 510 -17.47 34.78 21.53
CA LEU A 510 -16.21 35.53 21.53
C LEU A 510 -16.06 36.41 20.28
N GLU A 511 -16.42 35.95 19.09
CA GLU A 511 -16.40 36.77 17.87
C GLU A 511 -17.22 38.06 18.02
N ILE A 512 -18.41 37.95 18.63
CA ILE A 512 -19.26 39.11 18.92
C ILE A 512 -18.56 40.03 19.92
N ARG A 513 -18.02 39.46 21.02
CA ARG A 513 -17.34 40.22 22.07
C ARG A 513 -16.07 40.91 21.58
N GLN A 514 -15.33 40.31 20.65
CA GLN A 514 -14.15 40.89 20.01
C GLN A 514 -14.48 42.24 19.36
N LYS A 515 -15.60 42.32 18.64
CA LYS A 515 -16.09 43.56 18.00
C LYS A 515 -16.47 44.64 19.02
N GLU A 516 -16.98 44.25 20.18
CA GLU A 516 -17.37 45.18 21.26
C GLU A 516 -16.16 45.70 22.07
N THR A 517 -15.04 44.99 22.06
CA THR A 517 -13.88 45.25 22.93
C THR A 517 -12.62 45.66 22.17
N GLU A 518 -12.72 45.85 20.86
CA GLU A 518 -11.58 46.14 19.97
C GLU A 518 -10.44 45.11 20.08
N THR A 519 -10.78 43.89 20.49
CA THR A 519 -9.86 42.73 20.50
C THR A 519 -10.07 41.90 19.24
N CYS A 520 -9.09 41.09 18.84
CA CYS A 520 -9.16 40.36 17.58
C CYS A 520 -8.51 38.97 17.64
N SER A 521 -8.93 38.10 16.73
CA SER A 521 -8.21 36.85 16.41
C SER A 521 -7.63 36.95 15.01
N ILE A 522 -6.37 36.58 14.83
CA ILE A 522 -5.60 36.83 13.62
C ILE A 522 -5.09 35.53 12.98
N ARG A 523 -4.59 35.66 11.75
CA ARG A 523 -3.97 34.57 10.97
C ARG A 523 -2.72 35.08 10.26
N GLY A 524 -1.81 34.19 9.91
CA GLY A 524 -0.54 34.51 9.27
C GLY A 524 0.60 33.73 9.92
N GLY A 525 1.82 34.00 9.48
CA GLY A 525 3.03 33.33 9.93
C GLY A 525 3.78 32.59 8.82
N ASP A 526 4.79 31.84 9.23
CA ASP A 526 5.68 31.07 8.35
C ASP A 526 5.06 29.72 7.97
N SER A 527 4.92 29.48 6.65
CA SER A 527 4.26 28.30 6.10
C SER A 527 5.05 26.99 6.24
N ARG A 528 6.23 26.99 6.86
CA ARG A 528 7.05 25.77 7.07
C ARG A 528 6.40 24.75 8.02
N SER A 529 5.43 25.17 8.81
CA SER A 529 4.55 24.27 9.56
C SER A 529 3.11 24.60 9.16
N PHE A 530 2.28 23.59 8.95
CA PHE A 530 0.88 23.80 8.56
C PHE A 530 -0.01 22.65 9.02
N PHE A 531 -1.33 22.87 8.95
CA PHE A 531 -2.31 21.82 9.17
C PHE A 531 -3.34 21.73 8.03
N ILE A 532 -3.97 20.56 7.93
CA ILE A 532 -5.07 20.25 7.03
C ILE A 532 -6.16 19.55 7.85
N HIS A 533 -7.41 19.93 7.64
CA HIS A 533 -8.55 19.39 8.37
C HIS A 533 -9.42 18.48 7.47
N PRO A 534 -9.66 17.21 7.84
CA PRO A 534 -10.46 16.30 7.03
C PRO A 534 -11.97 16.50 7.24
N GLN A 535 -12.75 16.47 6.16
CA GLN A 535 -14.22 16.43 6.29
C GLN A 535 -14.71 15.06 6.77
N ASN A 536 -15.81 15.02 7.53
CA ASN A 536 -16.32 13.78 8.15
C ASN A 536 -16.56 12.61 7.19
N PHE A 537 -17.00 12.86 5.96
CA PHE A 537 -17.22 11.77 5.01
C PHE A 537 -15.90 11.07 4.59
N LYS A 538 -14.76 11.78 4.63
CA LYS A 538 -13.42 11.23 4.36
C LYS A 538 -12.87 10.40 5.52
N LYS A 539 -13.37 10.62 6.74
CA LYS A 539 -12.99 9.88 7.95
C LYS A 539 -13.66 8.50 8.09
N SER A 540 -14.60 8.16 7.20
CA SER A 540 -15.37 6.91 7.33
C SER A 540 -14.58 5.63 7.03
N ASP A 541 -13.42 5.75 6.38
CA ASP A 541 -12.45 4.66 6.21
C ASP A 541 -11.10 5.10 6.78
N LYS A 542 -10.63 4.37 7.80
CA LYS A 542 -9.40 4.71 8.52
C LYS A 542 -8.13 4.45 7.70
N ASP A 543 -8.12 3.49 6.78
CA ASP A 543 -6.95 3.23 5.92
C ASP A 543 -6.75 4.41 4.97
N VAL A 544 -7.82 4.88 4.33
CA VAL A 544 -7.78 6.06 3.44
C VAL A 544 -7.34 7.32 4.19
N TRP A 545 -7.93 7.57 5.37
CA TRP A 545 -7.57 8.72 6.18
C TRP A 545 -6.11 8.68 6.65
N PHE A 546 -5.64 7.56 7.22
CA PHE A 546 -4.28 7.50 7.76
C PHE A 546 -3.21 7.33 6.69
N THR A 547 -3.56 6.80 5.51
CA THR A 547 -2.68 6.91 4.33
C THR A 547 -2.50 8.37 3.93
N THR A 548 -3.55 9.19 4.01
CA THR A 548 -3.45 10.62 3.73
C THR A 548 -2.57 11.34 4.77
N ILE A 549 -2.68 10.98 6.06
CA ILE A 549 -1.77 11.46 7.11
C ILE A 549 -0.32 11.12 6.77
N ASP A 550 -0.03 9.86 6.43
CA ASP A 550 1.31 9.40 6.05
C ASP A 550 1.87 10.21 4.85
N ARG A 551 1.04 10.55 3.85
CA ARG A 551 1.46 11.43 2.75
C ARG A 551 1.77 12.85 3.21
N VAL A 552 0.99 13.41 4.15
CA VAL A 552 1.25 14.73 4.75
C VAL A 552 2.57 14.73 5.51
N GLU A 553 2.85 13.69 6.30
CA GLU A 553 4.12 13.56 7.05
C GLU A 553 5.33 13.46 6.13
N GLN A 554 5.18 12.77 5.00
CA GLN A 554 6.22 12.63 3.98
C GLN A 554 6.29 13.82 2.99
N LEU A 555 5.48 14.87 3.19
CA LEU A 555 5.39 16.04 2.32
C LEU A 555 5.02 15.72 0.85
N GLN A 556 4.33 14.61 0.63
CA GLN A 556 3.75 14.19 -0.65
C GLN A 556 2.34 14.77 -0.79
N ILE A 557 2.27 16.10 -0.85
CA ILE A 557 1.01 16.85 -0.81
C ILE A 557 0.63 17.29 -2.22
N PRO A 558 -0.59 17.00 -2.71
CA PRO A 558 -1.02 17.41 -4.04
C PRO A 558 -1.19 18.92 -4.13
N GLU A 559 -0.95 19.49 -5.32
CA GLU A 559 -1.10 20.93 -5.58
C GLU A 559 -2.51 21.45 -5.26
N LYS A 560 -3.53 20.59 -5.39
CA LYS A 560 -4.92 20.90 -5.04
C LYS A 560 -5.10 21.32 -3.57
N GLN A 561 -4.16 20.99 -2.68
CA GLN A 561 -4.21 21.38 -1.27
C GLN A 561 -3.69 22.79 -0.99
N ILE A 562 -3.01 23.42 -1.96
CA ILE A 562 -2.42 24.77 -1.78
C ILE A 562 -3.53 25.77 -1.48
N ASN A 563 -3.36 26.55 -0.40
CA ASN A 563 -4.33 27.53 0.11
C ASN A 563 -5.67 26.96 0.60
N GLU A 564 -5.82 25.65 0.68
CA GLU A 564 -7.00 25.00 1.26
C GLU A 564 -6.72 24.60 2.71
N PHE A 565 -7.66 24.90 3.60
CA PHE A 565 -7.58 24.44 5.01
C PHE A 565 -8.22 23.06 5.19
N ASP A 566 -9.25 22.76 4.40
CA ASP A 566 -9.88 21.44 4.38
C ASP A 566 -9.12 20.51 3.42
N LEU A 567 -9.24 19.20 3.64
CA LEU A 567 -8.63 18.18 2.80
C LEU A 567 -9.18 18.24 1.36
N ALA A 568 -8.37 18.76 0.44
CA ALA A 568 -8.68 18.92 -0.97
C ALA A 568 -8.30 17.68 -1.80
N GLY A 569 -8.85 17.53 -3.00
CA GLY A 569 -8.57 16.39 -3.90
C GLY A 569 -9.25 15.07 -3.51
N SER A 570 -9.16 14.08 -4.40
CA SER A 570 -9.57 12.68 -4.20
C SER A 570 -8.45 11.87 -3.54
N TYR A 571 -8.74 10.67 -3.06
CA TYR A 571 -7.71 9.76 -2.55
C TYR A 571 -6.68 9.42 -3.64
N HIS A 572 -7.10 9.33 -4.91
CA HIS A 572 -6.19 9.14 -6.03
C HIS A 572 -5.17 10.28 -6.17
N ASP A 573 -5.57 11.54 -5.92
CA ASP A 573 -4.63 12.68 -5.89
C ASP A 573 -3.56 12.50 -4.80
N TRP A 574 -3.98 12.04 -3.62
CA TRP A 574 -3.11 11.83 -2.46
C TRP A 574 -2.21 10.59 -2.59
N THR A 575 -2.48 9.70 -3.54
CA THR A 575 -1.61 8.53 -3.82
C THR A 575 -0.48 8.84 -4.81
N SER A 576 -0.23 10.13 -5.06
CA SER A 576 0.89 10.61 -5.87
C SER A 576 2.19 10.74 -5.04
N PRO A 577 3.38 10.58 -5.65
CA PRO A 577 3.62 10.21 -7.05
C PRO A 577 3.34 8.73 -7.32
N LYS A 578 2.74 8.45 -8.47
CA LYS A 578 2.52 7.08 -8.94
C LYS A 578 3.76 6.57 -9.69
N ARG A 579 4.09 5.29 -9.49
CA ARG A 579 5.14 4.59 -10.24
C ARG A 579 4.67 4.29 -11.67
N ASN A 580 5.54 4.55 -12.64
CA ASN A 580 5.30 4.47 -14.08
C ASN A 580 6.38 3.70 -14.87
N GLU A 581 7.42 3.24 -14.18
CA GLU A 581 8.56 2.53 -14.78
C GLU A 581 8.15 1.21 -15.41
N ASP A 582 8.96 0.72 -16.34
CA ASP A 582 8.67 -0.54 -17.03
C ASP A 582 8.67 -1.75 -16.08
N LEU A 583 9.41 -1.68 -14.97
CA LEU A 583 9.41 -2.68 -13.90
C LEU A 583 9.13 -2.02 -12.55
N VAL A 584 8.02 -2.39 -11.92
CA VAL A 584 7.65 -1.92 -10.58
C VAL A 584 7.53 -3.09 -9.62
N ILE A 585 8.28 -3.02 -8.54
CA ILE A 585 8.28 -4.01 -7.47
C ILE A 585 7.26 -3.62 -6.41
N ILE A 586 6.47 -4.58 -5.94
CA ILE A 586 5.53 -4.38 -4.83
C ILE A 586 5.94 -5.29 -3.68
N SER A 587 6.19 -4.69 -2.52
CA SER A 587 6.61 -5.41 -1.31
C SER A 587 5.80 -4.94 -0.12
N CYS A 588 5.09 -5.86 0.52
CA CYS A 588 4.30 -5.61 1.72
C CYS A 588 4.93 -6.40 2.88
N PHE A 589 5.02 -5.80 4.06
CA PHE A 589 5.61 -6.48 5.22
C PHE A 589 4.96 -6.03 6.52
N ARG A 590 5.19 -6.82 7.57
CA ARG A 590 4.81 -6.48 8.94
C ARG A 590 5.76 -7.11 9.93
N ASN A 591 6.25 -6.35 10.89
CA ASN A 591 7.10 -6.82 11.99
C ASN A 591 8.31 -7.65 11.55
N ILE A 592 8.88 -7.31 10.40
CA ILE A 592 10.15 -7.90 9.96
C ILE A 592 11.30 -7.30 10.78
N SER A 593 12.23 -8.13 11.24
CA SER A 593 13.44 -7.62 11.93
C SER A 593 14.34 -6.88 10.95
N LEU A 594 15.13 -5.93 11.46
CA LEU A 594 16.08 -5.17 10.63
C LEU A 594 17.03 -6.11 9.89
N SER A 595 17.62 -7.08 10.59
CA SER A 595 18.53 -8.08 10.01
C SER A 595 17.97 -8.83 8.79
N ARG A 596 16.68 -9.15 8.80
CA ARG A 596 16.00 -9.86 7.70
C ARG A 596 15.68 -8.92 6.56
N PHE A 597 15.16 -7.74 6.87
CA PHE A 597 14.90 -6.69 5.89
C PHE A 597 16.18 -6.30 5.14
N LEU A 598 17.32 -6.22 5.82
CA LEU A 598 18.60 -5.90 5.18
C LEU A 598 19.03 -6.95 4.15
N ARG A 599 18.75 -8.24 4.39
CA ARG A 599 19.01 -9.29 3.38
C ARG A 599 18.17 -9.07 2.12
N TYR A 600 16.87 -8.82 2.28
CA TYR A 600 15.98 -8.43 1.19
C TYR A 600 16.50 -7.19 0.46
N TRP A 601 16.74 -6.11 1.21
CA TRP A 601 17.13 -4.80 0.71
C TRP A 601 18.41 -4.85 -0.11
N TYR A 602 19.46 -5.46 0.42
CA TYR A 602 20.73 -5.55 -0.28
C TYR A 602 20.69 -6.54 -1.46
N SER A 603 19.87 -7.59 -1.41
CA SER A 603 19.66 -8.46 -2.59
C SER A 603 19.03 -7.70 -3.77
N LEU A 604 18.15 -6.75 -3.47
CA LEU A 604 17.47 -5.90 -4.44
C LEU A 604 18.39 -4.80 -4.98
N LEU A 605 19.10 -4.06 -4.11
CA LEU A 605 20.01 -3.00 -4.53
C LEU A 605 21.16 -3.52 -5.40
N SER A 606 21.53 -4.78 -5.24
CA SER A 606 22.68 -5.39 -5.93
C SER A 606 22.37 -5.88 -7.34
N GLN A 607 21.15 -5.69 -7.84
CA GLN A 607 20.76 -6.11 -9.19
C GLN A 607 21.50 -5.31 -10.26
N THR A 608 21.84 -5.94 -11.38
CA THR A 608 22.52 -5.27 -12.51
C THR A 608 21.56 -4.41 -13.31
N ASN A 609 20.27 -4.79 -13.36
CA ASN A 609 19.22 -3.91 -13.84
C ASN A 609 18.77 -3.00 -12.68
N GLN A 610 19.01 -1.71 -12.84
CA GLN A 610 18.65 -0.67 -11.87
C GLN A 610 17.42 0.13 -12.28
N ASP A 611 16.88 -0.12 -13.48
CA ASP A 611 15.69 0.55 -13.98
C ASP A 611 14.43 -0.16 -13.44
N TRP A 612 14.17 0.10 -12.16
CA TRP A 612 12.98 -0.35 -11.47
C TRP A 612 12.58 0.67 -10.41
N GLY A 613 11.29 0.73 -10.10
CA GLY A 613 10.84 1.34 -8.84
C GLY A 613 10.18 0.35 -7.91
N LEU A 614 9.92 0.83 -6.70
CA LEU A 614 9.46 0.03 -5.59
C LEU A 614 8.30 0.75 -4.89
N VAL A 615 7.18 0.04 -4.71
CA VAL A 615 6.16 0.40 -3.72
C VAL A 615 6.35 -0.51 -2.51
N LEU A 616 6.79 0.09 -1.41
CA LEU A 616 7.09 -0.59 -0.16
C LEU A 616 6.03 -0.22 0.88
N ILE A 617 5.28 -1.18 1.41
CA ILE A 617 4.18 -0.95 2.34
C ILE A 617 4.44 -1.66 3.67
N ASP A 618 4.55 -0.87 4.73
CA ASP A 618 4.54 -1.35 6.12
C ASP A 618 3.09 -1.49 6.61
N ASP A 619 2.66 -2.72 6.90
CA ASP A 619 1.33 -3.03 7.40
C ASP A 619 1.19 -2.84 8.91
N ALA A 620 1.50 -1.63 9.39
CA ALA A 620 1.48 -1.24 10.80
C ALA A 620 2.40 -2.11 11.68
N SER A 621 3.69 -2.13 11.34
CA SER A 621 4.72 -2.71 12.20
C SER A 621 4.83 -1.94 13.52
N ASN A 622 5.02 -2.68 14.61
CA ASN A 622 5.18 -2.13 15.95
C ASN A 622 6.57 -2.40 16.56
N ASN A 623 7.49 -2.97 15.78
CA ASN A 623 8.87 -3.26 16.18
C ASN A 623 9.86 -2.12 15.87
N GLY A 624 9.37 -0.97 15.36
CA GLY A 624 10.20 0.20 15.07
C GLY A 624 11.02 0.14 13.77
N ILE A 625 10.79 -0.86 12.90
CA ILE A 625 11.53 -1.01 11.64
C ILE A 625 11.37 0.19 10.68
N SER A 626 10.23 0.88 10.72
CA SER A 626 9.93 2.01 9.84
C SER A 626 10.93 3.16 9.98
N HIS A 627 11.49 3.38 11.17
CA HIS A 627 12.56 4.37 11.40
C HIS A 627 13.80 4.06 10.56
N PHE A 628 14.23 2.79 10.51
CA PHE A 628 15.38 2.38 9.70
C PHE A 628 15.08 2.44 8.20
N ILE A 629 13.87 2.03 7.79
CA ILE A 629 13.48 2.05 6.38
C ILE A 629 13.46 3.48 5.85
N LYS A 630 12.87 4.41 6.60
CA LYS A 630 12.84 5.84 6.23
C LYS A 630 14.25 6.38 5.95
N GLU A 631 15.26 5.96 6.72
CA GLU A 631 16.65 6.35 6.51
C GLU A 631 17.29 5.64 5.30
N LEU A 632 17.04 4.35 5.12
CA LEU A 632 17.58 3.56 4.00
C LEU A 632 17.09 4.03 2.64
N ILE A 633 15.84 4.48 2.54
CA ILE A 633 15.23 4.89 1.27
C ILE A 633 15.54 6.34 0.88
N LYS A 634 16.07 7.18 1.78
CA LYS A 634 16.37 8.60 1.49
C LYS A 634 17.14 8.81 0.18
N PRO A 635 18.19 8.02 -0.15
CA PRO A 635 18.93 8.19 -1.40
C PRO A 635 18.18 7.76 -2.67
N TYR A 636 17.00 7.14 -2.52
CA TYR A 636 16.25 6.48 -3.59
C TYR A 636 14.79 6.97 -3.68
N GLN A 637 14.47 8.13 -3.13
CA GLN A 637 13.11 8.68 -3.09
C GLN A 637 12.49 8.92 -4.48
N ASP A 638 13.33 9.12 -5.49
CA ASP A 638 12.92 9.23 -6.90
C ASP A 638 12.38 7.91 -7.46
N ARG A 639 12.79 6.77 -6.87
CA ARG A 639 12.40 5.42 -7.32
C ARG A 639 11.64 4.56 -6.31
N ILE A 640 11.42 5.05 -5.10
CA ILE A 640 10.74 4.30 -4.03
C ILE A 640 9.58 5.12 -3.45
N THR A 641 8.40 4.52 -3.45
CA THR A 641 7.21 5.00 -2.73
C THR A 641 7.04 4.15 -1.48
N PHE A 642 7.28 4.74 -0.30
CA PHE A 642 7.10 4.06 0.99
C PHE A 642 5.80 4.48 1.66
N ILE A 643 4.97 3.52 2.05
CA ILE A 643 3.70 3.71 2.74
C ILE A 643 3.81 3.10 4.14
N GLU A 644 3.54 3.88 5.18
CA GLU A 644 3.46 3.40 6.55
C GLU A 644 2.00 3.40 7.02
N ASN A 645 1.36 2.23 7.04
CA ASN A 645 0.00 2.14 7.54
C ASN A 645 -0.01 2.28 9.06
N SER A 646 -0.92 3.08 9.60
CA SER A 646 -1.16 3.15 11.06
C SER A 646 -2.05 2.00 11.55
N PHE A 647 -2.81 1.36 10.65
CA PHE A 647 -3.64 0.21 10.94
C PHE A 647 -3.33 -0.92 9.99
N SER A 648 -3.22 -2.15 10.51
CA SER A 648 -3.05 -3.31 9.65
C SER A 648 -4.34 -3.58 8.88
N VAL A 649 -4.19 -3.69 7.56
CA VAL A 649 -5.26 -4.05 6.61
C VAL A 649 -5.01 -5.41 5.94
N GLY A 650 -3.82 -5.99 6.16
CA GLY A 650 -3.43 -7.28 5.64
C GLY A 650 -2.84 -7.23 4.24
N ALA A 651 -2.11 -8.30 3.89
CA ALA A 651 -1.31 -8.36 2.66
C ALA A 651 -2.14 -8.23 1.37
N ALA A 652 -3.35 -8.77 1.32
CA ALA A 652 -4.22 -8.67 0.14
C ALA A 652 -4.63 -7.22 -0.15
N GLN A 653 -5.11 -6.49 0.87
CA GLN A 653 -5.50 -5.09 0.70
C GLN A 653 -4.29 -4.21 0.38
N ASN A 654 -3.13 -4.45 1.01
CA ASN A 654 -1.91 -3.72 0.67
C ASN A 654 -1.39 -4.02 -0.75
N THR A 655 -1.49 -5.26 -1.21
CA THR A 655 -1.15 -5.61 -2.61
C THR A 655 -2.07 -4.87 -3.58
N TYR A 656 -3.38 -4.88 -3.33
CA TYR A 656 -4.32 -4.09 -4.11
C TYR A 656 -3.98 -2.59 -4.05
N LYS A 657 -3.68 -2.05 -2.86
CA LYS A 657 -3.34 -0.65 -2.65
C LYS A 657 -2.11 -0.24 -3.47
N GLY A 658 -1.04 -1.03 -3.42
CA GLY A 658 0.20 -0.77 -4.16
C GLY A 658 0.01 -0.79 -5.68
N ILE A 659 -0.75 -1.76 -6.20
CA ILE A 659 -0.98 -1.91 -7.65
C ILE A 659 -2.04 -0.93 -8.18
N HIS A 660 -3.10 -0.68 -7.42
CA HIS A 660 -4.23 0.10 -7.90
C HIS A 660 -4.02 1.61 -7.74
N TYR A 661 -3.53 2.05 -6.57
CA TYR A 661 -3.43 3.47 -6.26
C TYR A 661 -2.04 4.06 -6.54
N PHE A 662 -0.96 3.30 -6.27
CA PHE A 662 0.42 3.80 -6.34
C PHE A 662 1.17 3.45 -7.64
N THR A 663 0.52 2.77 -8.59
CA THR A 663 1.05 2.51 -9.94
C THR A 663 0.06 2.97 -11.00
N GLU A 664 0.56 3.55 -12.09
CA GLU A 664 -0.30 4.15 -13.13
C GLU A 664 -0.18 3.46 -14.48
N ASN A 665 1.05 3.33 -15.00
CA ASN A 665 1.31 2.74 -16.31
C ASN A 665 0.82 1.29 -16.40
N GLN A 666 -0.19 1.04 -17.23
CA GLN A 666 -0.79 -0.28 -17.43
C GLN A 666 0.15 -1.28 -18.13
N GLU A 667 1.17 -0.78 -18.82
CA GLU A 667 2.21 -1.59 -19.46
C GLU A 667 3.36 -1.97 -18.52
N SER A 668 3.42 -1.40 -17.32
CA SER A 668 4.43 -1.78 -16.33
C SER A 668 4.34 -3.27 -16.00
N VAL A 669 5.51 -3.89 -15.87
CA VAL A 669 5.67 -5.21 -15.25
C VAL A 669 5.59 -5.01 -13.74
N ILE A 670 4.53 -5.53 -13.13
CA ILE A 670 4.43 -5.63 -11.67
C ILE A 670 5.17 -6.88 -11.25
N CYS A 671 6.13 -6.76 -10.33
CA CYS A 671 6.83 -7.89 -9.72
C CYS A 671 6.58 -7.92 -8.22
N ILE A 672 5.92 -8.96 -7.71
CA ILE A 672 5.76 -9.14 -6.27
C ILE A 672 7.04 -9.73 -5.70
N LEU A 673 7.58 -9.09 -4.66
CA LEU A 673 8.75 -9.57 -3.93
C LEU A 673 8.48 -9.43 -2.43
N ASP A 674 8.32 -10.54 -1.72
CA ASP A 674 8.02 -10.52 -0.29
C ASP A 674 9.26 -10.04 0.49
N ALA A 675 9.08 -9.15 1.47
CA ALA A 675 10.21 -8.43 2.09
C ALA A 675 11.07 -9.31 3.03
N ASP A 676 10.64 -10.53 3.33
CA ASP A 676 11.42 -11.53 4.06
C ASP A 676 12.22 -12.49 3.15
N ASP A 677 11.95 -12.45 1.84
CA ASP A 677 12.67 -13.19 0.81
C ASP A 677 13.86 -12.40 0.26
N ALA A 678 14.71 -13.04 -0.56
CA ALA A 678 15.87 -12.39 -1.16
C ALA A 678 16.22 -12.95 -2.53
N LEU A 679 16.63 -12.07 -3.46
CA LEU A 679 17.03 -12.45 -4.82
C LEU A 679 18.35 -13.23 -4.79
N ILE A 680 18.40 -14.39 -5.45
CA ILE A 680 19.61 -15.22 -5.57
C ILE A 680 20.29 -14.91 -6.91
N GLY A 681 21.31 -14.06 -6.89
CA GLY A 681 21.93 -13.57 -8.11
C GLY A 681 21.78 -12.07 -8.28
N LYS A 682 22.78 -11.40 -8.83
CA LYS A 682 22.66 -10.00 -9.28
C LYS A 682 21.94 -9.79 -10.63
N ASN A 683 21.54 -10.86 -11.32
CA ASN A 683 20.93 -10.78 -12.66
C ASN A 683 19.45 -11.22 -12.68
N VAL A 684 18.80 -11.30 -11.53
CA VAL A 684 17.43 -11.82 -11.44
C VAL A 684 16.44 -10.88 -12.11
N LEU A 685 16.46 -9.59 -11.77
CA LEU A 685 15.55 -8.61 -12.39
C LEU A 685 15.85 -8.41 -13.87
N LYS A 686 17.13 -8.51 -14.28
CA LYS A 686 17.51 -8.54 -15.69
C LYS A 686 16.84 -9.73 -16.39
N SER A 687 16.95 -10.94 -15.86
CA SER A 687 16.33 -12.15 -16.42
C SER A 687 14.82 -12.03 -16.53
N VAL A 688 14.15 -11.45 -15.52
CA VAL A 688 12.71 -11.15 -15.57
C VAL A 688 12.41 -10.17 -16.71
N PHE A 689 13.09 -9.03 -16.75
CA PHE A 689 12.85 -7.98 -17.76
C PHE A 689 13.11 -8.45 -19.19
N GLU A 690 14.13 -9.28 -19.41
CA GLU A 690 14.44 -9.87 -20.72
C GLU A 690 13.29 -10.75 -21.25
N LYS A 691 12.53 -11.42 -20.37
CA LYS A 691 11.35 -12.20 -20.77
C LYS A 691 10.24 -11.32 -21.33
N TYR A 692 9.99 -10.17 -20.71
CA TYR A 692 9.02 -9.20 -21.22
C TYR A 692 9.50 -8.52 -22.49
N SER A 693 10.77 -8.08 -22.53
CA SER A 693 11.27 -7.22 -23.60
C SER A 693 11.69 -7.94 -24.88
N TYR A 694 12.15 -9.20 -24.78
CA TYR A 694 12.68 -9.95 -25.93
C TYR A 694 11.86 -11.18 -26.30
N PHE A 695 10.99 -11.64 -25.40
CA PHE A 695 10.16 -12.83 -25.62
C PHE A 695 8.67 -12.54 -25.52
N ASP A 696 8.28 -11.26 -25.45
CA ASP A 696 6.89 -10.79 -25.38
C ASP A 696 6.07 -11.49 -24.29
N ALA A 697 6.70 -11.82 -23.16
CA ALA A 697 5.99 -12.37 -22.02
C ALA A 697 5.00 -11.33 -21.47
N ASP A 698 3.84 -11.78 -20.99
CA ASP A 698 2.92 -10.95 -20.21
C ASP A 698 2.81 -11.44 -18.75
N VAL A 699 3.29 -12.65 -18.46
CA VAL A 699 3.46 -13.20 -17.11
C VAL A 699 4.78 -13.97 -17.02
N VAL A 700 5.52 -13.80 -15.93
CA VAL A 700 6.76 -14.54 -15.67
C VAL A 700 6.75 -15.04 -14.23
N ILE A 701 6.94 -16.35 -14.07
CA ILE A 701 7.09 -17.02 -12.77
C ILE A 701 8.56 -17.41 -12.56
N GLY A 702 9.09 -17.16 -11.37
CA GLY A 702 10.44 -17.55 -10.96
C GLY A 702 10.48 -18.83 -10.12
N LYS A 703 11.62 -19.51 -10.15
CA LYS A 703 11.87 -20.73 -9.39
C LYS A 703 12.47 -20.40 -8.02
N MET A 704 11.84 -20.89 -6.96
CA MET A 704 12.26 -20.62 -5.57
C MET A 704 13.16 -21.70 -4.99
N TYR A 705 14.15 -21.28 -4.20
CA TYR A 705 14.82 -22.12 -3.21
C TYR A 705 14.10 -21.93 -1.87
N ARG A 706 13.76 -23.01 -1.17
CA ARG A 706 13.06 -22.93 0.13
C ARG A 706 14.02 -23.21 1.29
N THR A 707 14.00 -22.34 2.31
CA THR A 707 14.84 -22.50 3.50
C THR A 707 14.38 -23.63 4.43
N ASP A 708 13.10 -24.03 4.33
CA ASP A 708 12.49 -25.06 5.18
C ASP A 708 12.46 -26.46 4.54
N LYS A 709 12.66 -26.56 3.21
CA LYS A 709 12.51 -27.82 2.50
C LYS A 709 13.33 -27.90 1.21
N LEU A 710 14.35 -28.74 1.21
CA LEU A 710 15.17 -29.07 0.06
C LEU A 710 14.62 -30.31 -0.68
N HIS A 711 14.66 -30.29 -2.01
CA HIS A 711 14.26 -31.41 -2.84
C HIS A 711 15.32 -31.70 -3.91
N ALA A 712 15.58 -32.98 -4.17
CA ALA A 712 16.46 -33.41 -5.27
C ALA A 712 15.84 -33.12 -6.64
N HIS A 713 14.50 -33.10 -6.72
CA HIS A 713 13.73 -32.75 -7.90
C HIS A 713 12.75 -31.62 -7.57
N TYR A 714 12.67 -30.63 -8.46
CA TYR A 714 11.81 -29.48 -8.24
C TYR A 714 10.35 -29.83 -8.46
N ASN A 715 9.54 -29.78 -7.38
CA ASN A 715 8.14 -30.23 -7.39
C ASN A 715 7.12 -29.13 -7.73
N TYR A 716 7.57 -27.88 -7.94
CA TYR A 716 6.68 -26.72 -8.10
C TYR A 716 6.73 -26.16 -9.52
N MET A 717 6.80 -27.01 -10.53
CA MET A 717 6.74 -26.53 -11.92
C MET A 717 5.37 -25.86 -12.18
N PRO A 718 5.33 -24.63 -12.72
CA PRO A 718 4.07 -23.98 -13.09
C PRO A 718 3.30 -24.77 -14.15
N ASN A 719 1.97 -24.84 -13.99
CA ASN A 719 1.05 -25.40 -14.96
C ASN A 719 0.21 -24.27 -15.57
N PHE A 720 0.69 -23.75 -16.71
CA PHE A 720 0.01 -22.67 -17.43
C PHE A 720 -1.22 -23.13 -18.20
N ILE A 721 -1.36 -24.44 -18.45
CA ILE A 721 -2.49 -25.01 -19.20
C ILE A 721 -3.71 -25.15 -18.27
N ASN A 722 -3.50 -25.63 -17.04
CA ASN A 722 -4.55 -25.86 -16.06
C ASN A 722 -4.21 -25.16 -14.73
N PRO A 723 -4.21 -23.81 -14.68
CA PRO A 723 -3.81 -23.06 -13.49
C PRO A 723 -4.75 -23.29 -12.30
N ARG A 724 -5.98 -23.77 -12.53
CA ARG A 724 -6.92 -24.13 -11.46
C ARG A 724 -6.65 -25.48 -10.82
N LEU A 725 -5.89 -26.37 -11.46
CA LEU A 725 -5.57 -27.68 -10.90
C LEU A 725 -4.59 -27.50 -9.73
N TYR A 726 -5.11 -27.57 -8.50
CA TYR A 726 -4.34 -27.31 -7.26
C TYR A 726 -3.66 -25.93 -7.23
N GLY A 727 -4.18 -24.95 -7.97
CA GLY A 727 -3.57 -23.63 -8.16
C GLY A 727 -2.35 -23.59 -9.08
N GLY A 728 -2.05 -24.69 -9.80
CA GLY A 728 -1.09 -24.72 -10.91
C GLY A 728 0.34 -24.32 -10.57
N ASN A 729 0.73 -24.22 -9.29
CA ASN A 729 2.02 -23.69 -8.84
C ASN A 729 2.36 -22.29 -9.40
N VAL A 730 1.36 -21.49 -9.78
CA VAL A 730 1.59 -20.14 -10.35
C VAL A 730 1.78 -19.06 -9.26
N TRP A 731 1.72 -19.47 -8.00
CA TRP A 731 1.78 -18.65 -6.79
C TRP A 731 3.20 -18.41 -6.25
N GLN A 732 4.25 -18.87 -6.94
CA GLN A 732 5.65 -18.80 -6.49
C GLN A 732 6.14 -17.36 -6.21
N HIS A 733 7.24 -17.24 -5.45
CA HIS A 733 7.65 -16.00 -4.77
C HIS A 733 8.31 -14.92 -5.65
N ILE A 734 8.74 -15.28 -6.88
CA ILE A 734 8.89 -14.29 -7.95
C ILE A 734 7.70 -14.51 -8.88
N ARG A 735 6.73 -13.61 -8.79
CA ARG A 735 5.54 -13.59 -9.63
C ARG A 735 5.41 -12.20 -10.22
N SER A 736 5.54 -12.15 -11.54
CA SER A 736 5.45 -10.90 -12.28
C SER A 736 4.44 -10.99 -13.41
N PHE A 737 3.77 -9.88 -13.71
CA PHE A 737 2.74 -9.78 -14.74
C PHE A 737 2.62 -8.33 -15.23
N LYS A 738 2.15 -8.15 -16.47
CA LYS A 738 1.75 -6.83 -16.97
C LYS A 738 0.58 -6.29 -16.14
N LYS A 739 0.66 -5.03 -15.70
CA LYS A 739 -0.33 -4.41 -14.81
C LYS A 739 -1.76 -4.48 -15.37
N TYR A 740 -1.94 -4.33 -16.69
CA TYR A 740 -3.26 -4.44 -17.32
C TYR A 740 -3.97 -5.78 -17.02
N LEU A 741 -3.24 -6.87 -16.80
CA LEU A 741 -3.84 -8.17 -16.42
C LEU A 741 -4.45 -8.11 -15.02
N TYR A 742 -3.81 -7.41 -14.09
CA TYR A 742 -4.35 -7.20 -12.74
C TYR A 742 -5.52 -6.21 -12.75
N ASP A 743 -5.40 -5.11 -13.51
CA ASP A 743 -6.48 -4.13 -13.68
C ASP A 743 -7.77 -4.78 -14.25
N SER A 744 -7.60 -5.82 -15.06
CA SER A 744 -8.65 -6.68 -15.65
C SER A 744 -9.44 -7.49 -14.62
N LEU A 745 -8.93 -7.64 -13.39
CA LEU A 745 -9.63 -8.31 -12.30
C LEU A 745 -10.71 -7.40 -11.67
N GLY A 746 -11.80 -8.03 -11.23
CA GLY A 746 -12.84 -7.40 -10.42
C GLY A 746 -12.69 -7.80 -8.95
N PHE A 747 -13.47 -7.15 -8.07
CA PHE A 747 -13.45 -7.55 -6.65
C PHE A 747 -13.99 -8.96 -6.43
N GLU A 748 -14.84 -9.48 -7.31
CA GLU A 748 -15.30 -10.86 -7.30
C GLU A 748 -14.14 -11.87 -7.49
N ASP A 749 -13.07 -11.48 -8.17
CA ASP A 749 -11.85 -12.27 -8.34
C ASP A 749 -10.96 -12.17 -7.09
N LEU A 750 -10.76 -10.94 -6.60
CA LEU A 750 -9.82 -10.62 -5.53
C LEU A 750 -10.33 -10.90 -4.11
N LYS A 751 -11.64 -10.94 -3.88
CA LYS A 751 -12.27 -11.09 -2.55
C LYS A 751 -12.99 -12.42 -2.38
N ILE A 752 -13.09 -12.90 -1.15
CA ILE A 752 -13.83 -14.11 -0.77
C ILE A 752 -15.06 -13.74 0.07
N LYS A 753 -15.97 -14.69 0.27
CA LYS A 753 -17.16 -14.49 1.11
C LYS A 753 -16.78 -14.15 2.55
N ASN A 754 -17.45 -13.14 3.09
CA ASN A 754 -17.34 -12.76 4.48
C ASN A 754 -18.11 -13.74 5.38
N GLN A 755 -17.40 -14.63 6.08
CA GLN A 755 -18.01 -15.62 6.97
C GLN A 755 -18.39 -15.04 8.35
N GLN A 756 -17.84 -13.88 8.72
CA GLN A 756 -17.91 -13.36 10.09
C GLN A 756 -19.08 -12.39 10.34
N GLN A 757 -19.73 -11.86 9.29
CA GLN A 757 -20.81 -10.88 9.46
C GLN A 757 -22.18 -11.44 9.13
N LYS A 758 -23.07 -11.42 10.13
CA LYS A 758 -24.53 -11.51 9.99
C LYS A 758 -25.13 -10.18 10.42
N THR A 759 -25.65 -9.40 9.49
CA THR A 759 -26.43 -8.19 9.82
C THR A 759 -27.92 -8.48 9.65
N GLY A 760 -28.75 -7.96 10.55
CA GLY A 760 -30.21 -7.99 10.43
C GLY A 760 -30.76 -7.02 9.38
N ASP A 761 -29.93 -6.10 8.87
CA ASP A 761 -30.30 -5.15 7.83
C ASP A 761 -30.18 -5.78 6.43
N ILE A 762 -31.31 -5.85 5.73
CA ILE A 762 -31.42 -6.48 4.40
C ILE A 762 -30.63 -5.70 3.32
N LEU A 763 -30.52 -4.37 3.40
CA LEU A 763 -29.74 -3.59 2.44
C LEU A 763 -28.25 -3.71 2.71
N LEU A 764 -27.84 -3.58 3.98
CA LEU A 764 -26.43 -3.72 4.36
C LEU A 764 -25.93 -5.13 4.05
N SER A 765 -26.69 -6.18 4.38
CA SER A 765 -26.33 -7.57 4.04
C SER A 765 -26.20 -7.80 2.53
N ARG A 766 -26.82 -6.96 1.70
CA ARG A 766 -26.72 -7.04 0.23
C ARG A 766 -25.55 -6.27 -0.36
N ARG A 767 -24.98 -5.30 0.36
CA ARG A 767 -23.82 -4.54 -0.11
C ARG A 767 -22.63 -5.46 -0.34
N PHE A 768 -21.96 -5.28 -1.48
CA PHE A 768 -20.81 -6.09 -1.86
C PHE A 768 -19.70 -6.05 -0.79
N SER A 769 -19.43 -4.88 -0.20
CA SER A 769 -18.44 -4.69 0.86
C SER A 769 -18.76 -5.41 2.17
N GLN A 770 -20.02 -5.80 2.41
CA GLN A 770 -20.41 -6.60 3.57
C GLN A 770 -20.33 -8.10 3.25
N LYS A 771 -20.65 -8.49 2.00
CA LYS A 771 -20.62 -9.89 1.54
C LYS A 771 -19.22 -10.42 1.27
N MET A 772 -18.29 -9.55 0.89
CA MET A 772 -16.99 -9.94 0.35
C MET A 772 -15.86 -9.20 1.05
N VAL A 773 -14.83 -9.93 1.47
CA VAL A 773 -13.63 -9.42 2.13
C VAL A 773 -12.39 -9.90 1.40
N PHE A 774 -11.29 -9.14 1.53
CA PHE A 774 -10.00 -9.62 1.04
C PHE A 774 -9.59 -10.89 1.83
N PRO A 775 -9.01 -11.89 1.17
CA PRO A 775 -8.59 -13.12 1.85
C PRO A 775 -7.43 -12.84 2.81
N GLU A 776 -7.51 -13.41 4.00
CA GLU A 776 -6.48 -13.30 5.03
C GLU A 776 -5.21 -14.13 4.73
N HIS A 777 -5.33 -15.14 3.88
CA HIS A 777 -4.26 -16.04 3.46
C HIS A 777 -4.38 -16.40 1.97
N CYS A 778 -3.32 -16.96 1.37
CA CYS A 778 -3.34 -17.47 0.00
C CYS A 778 -3.80 -16.43 -1.05
N ILE A 779 -3.42 -15.17 -0.82
CA ILE A 779 -3.81 -14.01 -1.62
C ILE A 779 -3.34 -14.14 -3.07
N ASP A 780 -2.18 -14.76 -3.24
CA ASP A 780 -1.52 -15.11 -4.49
C ASP A 780 -2.41 -15.93 -5.42
N TYR A 781 -3.22 -16.85 -4.87
CA TYR A 781 -4.17 -17.63 -5.67
C TYR A 781 -5.27 -16.74 -6.27
N SER A 782 -5.71 -15.70 -5.54
CA SER A 782 -6.85 -14.87 -5.95
C SER A 782 -6.60 -14.06 -7.21
N TYR A 783 -5.34 -13.68 -7.47
CA TYR A 783 -4.97 -12.92 -8.66
C TYR A 783 -4.12 -13.73 -9.66
N MET A 784 -3.19 -14.58 -9.23
CA MET A 784 -2.31 -15.29 -10.18
C MET A 784 -3.05 -16.34 -11.01
N VAL A 785 -4.00 -17.07 -10.42
CA VAL A 785 -4.78 -18.08 -11.16
C VAL A 785 -5.55 -17.43 -12.32
N PRO A 786 -6.40 -16.39 -12.10
CA PRO A 786 -7.09 -15.74 -13.21
C PRO A 786 -6.15 -14.95 -14.14
N ILE A 787 -5.03 -14.39 -13.64
CA ILE A 787 -4.03 -13.75 -14.51
C ILE A 787 -3.44 -14.73 -15.52
N ILE A 788 -3.12 -15.96 -15.10
CA ILE A 788 -2.61 -17.00 -16.01
C ILE A 788 -3.69 -17.44 -17.00
N GLU A 789 -4.96 -17.47 -16.60
CA GLU A 789 -6.07 -17.73 -17.54
C GLU A 789 -6.23 -16.63 -18.60
N MET A 790 -5.88 -15.37 -18.28
CA MET A 790 -5.93 -14.23 -19.20
C MET A 790 -4.65 -14.04 -20.03
N SER A 791 -3.53 -14.60 -19.56
CA SER A 791 -2.21 -14.48 -20.17
C SER A 791 -2.18 -15.10 -21.56
N SER A 792 -1.56 -14.37 -22.49
CA SER A 792 -1.30 -14.80 -23.86
C SER A 792 0.03 -15.54 -23.99
N ASN A 793 1.03 -15.22 -23.15
CA ASN A 793 2.36 -15.78 -23.22
C ASN A 793 3.03 -15.89 -21.83
N PRO A 794 2.57 -16.82 -20.97
CA PRO A 794 3.16 -17.04 -19.65
C PRO A 794 4.49 -17.79 -19.76
N MET A 795 5.53 -17.30 -19.08
CA MET A 795 6.87 -17.88 -19.10
C MET A 795 7.37 -18.28 -17.71
N TRP A 796 8.33 -19.21 -17.68
CA TRP A 796 8.97 -19.68 -16.45
C TRP A 796 10.49 -19.48 -16.49
N ILE A 797 11.06 -18.97 -15.40
CA ILE A 797 12.50 -18.95 -15.15
C ILE A 797 12.87 -20.24 -14.42
N ASN A 798 13.53 -21.17 -15.12
CA ASN A 798 13.76 -22.54 -14.65
C ASN A 798 15.04 -22.74 -13.81
N HIS A 799 15.63 -21.65 -13.30
CA HIS A 799 16.77 -21.67 -12.38
C HIS A 799 16.46 -20.89 -11.09
N PHE A 800 17.05 -21.28 -9.95
CA PHE A 800 16.78 -20.60 -8.68
C PHE A 800 17.13 -19.12 -8.77
N ASN A 801 16.15 -18.28 -8.46
CA ASN A 801 16.28 -16.83 -8.54
C ASN A 801 15.78 -16.12 -7.27
N ILE A 802 15.10 -16.84 -6.37
CA ILE A 802 14.62 -16.31 -5.10
C ILE A 802 14.85 -17.30 -3.97
N LEU A 803 15.34 -16.80 -2.84
CA LEU A 803 15.39 -17.50 -1.56
C LEU A 803 14.10 -17.18 -0.83
N HIS A 804 13.24 -18.19 -0.72
CA HIS A 804 11.97 -18.13 0.02
C HIS A 804 12.21 -18.52 1.48
N ASP A 805 12.03 -17.55 2.37
CA ASP A 805 12.21 -17.71 3.81
C ASP A 805 10.88 -17.86 4.53
N ARG A 806 10.49 -19.11 4.82
CA ARG A 806 9.14 -19.41 5.31
C ARG A 806 8.95 -18.97 6.76
N THR A 807 8.15 -17.91 6.96
CA THR A 807 7.87 -17.31 8.28
C THR A 807 6.53 -17.65 8.89
N THR A 808 5.55 -18.03 8.06
CA THR A 808 4.17 -18.19 8.54
C THR A 808 4.03 -19.44 9.40
N ILE A 809 3.75 -19.25 10.70
CA ILE A 809 3.35 -20.34 11.59
C ILE A 809 2.05 -20.94 11.05
N ASN A 810 2.10 -22.23 10.73
CA ASN A 810 1.00 -22.92 10.05
C ASN A 810 0.36 -23.93 11.02
N THR A 811 -0.47 -23.42 11.94
CA THR A 811 -1.25 -24.27 12.84
C THR A 811 -2.27 -25.12 12.05
N PRO A 812 -2.82 -26.21 12.62
CA PRO A 812 -3.86 -27.00 11.97
C PRO A 812 -5.06 -26.17 11.50
N GLU A 813 -5.51 -25.20 12.31
CA GLU A 813 -6.63 -24.31 12.02
C GLU A 813 -6.32 -23.39 10.84
N VAL A 814 -5.12 -22.77 10.85
CA VAL A 814 -4.64 -21.94 9.73
C VAL A 814 -4.55 -22.76 8.44
N LYS A 815 -4.11 -24.03 8.52
CA LYS A 815 -4.02 -24.91 7.35
C LYS A 815 -5.40 -25.24 6.77
N ILE A 816 -6.38 -25.56 7.63
CA ILE A 816 -7.77 -25.80 7.21
C ILE A 816 -8.32 -24.54 6.54
N ARG A 817 -8.14 -23.38 7.18
CA ARG A 817 -8.61 -22.12 6.64
C ARG A 817 -7.98 -21.76 5.28
N LYS A 818 -6.68 -22.00 5.12
CA LYS A 818 -6.00 -21.84 3.82
C LYS A 818 -6.61 -22.73 2.73
N ASN A 819 -6.89 -23.99 3.04
CA ASN A 819 -7.52 -24.90 2.09
C ASN A 819 -8.93 -24.43 1.69
N GLU A 820 -9.75 -24.00 2.64
CA GLU A 820 -11.09 -23.45 2.34
C GLU A 820 -11.03 -22.23 1.41
N ILE A 821 -10.09 -21.32 1.67
CA ILE A 821 -9.87 -20.13 0.83
C ILE A 821 -9.44 -20.53 -0.58
N ILE A 822 -8.48 -21.47 -0.69
CA ILE A 822 -8.01 -21.99 -1.98
C ILE A 822 -9.18 -22.63 -2.73
N ASP A 823 -9.96 -23.50 -2.09
CA ASP A 823 -11.10 -24.17 -2.71
C ASP A 823 -12.15 -23.15 -3.20
N GLU A 824 -12.47 -22.14 -2.40
CA GLU A 824 -13.39 -21.07 -2.82
C GLU A 824 -12.86 -20.30 -4.04
N ILE A 825 -11.57 -19.94 -4.06
CA ILE A 825 -10.93 -19.23 -5.18
C ILE A 825 -10.96 -20.07 -6.46
N LEU A 826 -10.60 -21.36 -6.34
CA LEU A 826 -10.54 -22.27 -7.49
C LEU A 826 -11.93 -22.56 -8.08
N LEU A 827 -13.01 -22.46 -7.29
CA LEU A 827 -14.40 -22.60 -7.72
C LEU A 827 -14.98 -21.35 -8.40
N LYS A 828 -14.29 -20.20 -8.37
CA LYS A 828 -14.74 -18.98 -9.06
C LYS A 828 -14.79 -19.18 -10.58
N LYS A 829 -15.53 -18.30 -11.27
CA LYS A 829 -15.61 -18.31 -12.73
C LYS A 829 -14.22 -18.13 -13.35
N SER A 830 -13.86 -19.00 -14.28
CA SER A 830 -12.65 -18.86 -15.10
C SER A 830 -12.64 -17.60 -15.94
N LYS A 831 -11.45 -17.00 -16.09
CA LYS A 831 -11.19 -15.91 -17.04
C LYS A 831 -10.62 -16.47 -18.35
N SER A 832 -10.41 -15.57 -19.31
CA SER A 832 -9.85 -15.85 -20.63
C SER A 832 -9.15 -14.61 -21.19
N PRO A 833 -8.33 -14.71 -22.25
CA PRO A 833 -7.71 -13.54 -22.88
C PRO A 833 -8.71 -12.48 -23.38
N LYS A 834 -10.01 -12.81 -23.53
CA LYS A 834 -11.05 -11.86 -23.91
C LYS A 834 -11.51 -10.94 -22.77
N ASP A 835 -11.20 -11.30 -21.53
CA ASP A 835 -11.55 -10.53 -20.35
C ASP A 835 -10.55 -9.38 -20.07
N VAL A 836 -9.43 -9.35 -20.82
CA VAL A 836 -8.41 -8.30 -20.72
C VAL A 836 -8.93 -6.99 -21.30
N PHE A 837 -8.71 -5.88 -20.60
CA PHE A 837 -8.98 -4.54 -21.12
C PHE A 837 -7.78 -3.60 -20.95
N PHE A 838 -7.78 -2.53 -21.75
CA PHE A 838 -6.84 -1.42 -21.66
C PHE A 838 -7.59 -0.10 -21.48
N GLY A 839 -7.06 0.78 -20.63
CA GLY A 839 -7.62 2.07 -20.26
C GLY A 839 -8.91 1.95 -19.44
N ARG A 840 -10.02 2.46 -19.99
CA ARG A 840 -11.34 2.44 -19.33
C ARG A 840 -12.05 1.11 -19.55
N LYS A 841 -12.69 0.57 -18.51
CA LYS A 841 -13.57 -0.61 -18.60
C LYS A 841 -14.83 -0.28 -19.41
N THR A 842 -15.34 -1.26 -20.14
CA THR A 842 -16.66 -1.17 -20.80
C THR A 842 -17.75 -1.62 -19.84
N PHE A 843 -18.69 -0.74 -19.55
CA PHE A 843 -19.83 -1.02 -18.67
C PHE A 843 -21.10 -1.22 -19.50
N LEU A 844 -21.66 -2.42 -19.45
CA LEU A 844 -22.92 -2.73 -20.11
C LEU A 844 -24.12 -2.45 -19.20
N PRO A 845 -25.24 -1.91 -19.73
CA PRO A 845 -26.46 -1.71 -18.96
C PRO A 845 -26.99 -3.02 -18.37
N ASN A 846 -27.26 -3.03 -17.07
CA ASN A 846 -27.86 -4.19 -16.42
C ASN A 846 -29.37 -4.19 -16.62
N LEU A 847 -29.83 -5.03 -17.56
CA LEU A 847 -31.25 -5.15 -17.94
C LEU A 847 -32.12 -5.86 -16.88
N LYS A 848 -31.55 -6.28 -15.74
CA LYS A 848 -32.29 -6.88 -14.61
C LYS A 848 -32.54 -5.89 -13.47
N LYS A 849 -32.03 -4.67 -13.56
CA LYS A 849 -32.23 -3.61 -12.55
C LYS A 849 -32.72 -2.34 -13.24
N ILE A 850 -33.55 -1.58 -12.54
CA ILE A 850 -34.12 -0.35 -13.09
C ILE A 850 -34.22 0.77 -12.06
N GLU A 851 -33.85 1.97 -12.47
CA GLU A 851 -34.07 3.24 -11.78
C GLU A 851 -35.25 3.96 -12.42
N ILE A 852 -36.32 4.21 -11.67
CA ILE A 852 -37.51 4.92 -12.15
C ILE A 852 -37.54 6.32 -11.54
N ASP A 853 -37.27 7.34 -12.36
CA ASP A 853 -37.34 8.75 -11.99
C ASP A 853 -38.80 9.23 -12.07
N ILE A 854 -39.59 9.00 -11.02
CA ILE A 854 -41.04 9.31 -11.03
C ILE A 854 -41.35 10.80 -10.99
N THR A 855 -40.42 11.63 -10.51
CA THR A 855 -40.52 13.08 -10.50
C THR A 855 -39.14 13.69 -10.58
N TYR A 856 -39.05 14.93 -11.06
CA TYR A 856 -37.83 15.74 -10.93
C TYR A 856 -38.01 16.92 -9.98
N GLU A 857 -39.19 17.09 -9.39
CA GLU A 857 -39.44 18.07 -8.33
C GLU A 857 -38.72 17.65 -7.05
N CYS A 858 -38.10 18.60 -6.35
CA CYS A 858 -37.33 18.32 -5.14
C CYS A 858 -37.41 19.50 -4.19
N ASN A 859 -37.66 19.24 -2.91
CA ASN A 859 -37.67 20.23 -1.84
C ASN A 859 -36.26 20.68 -1.44
N LEU A 860 -35.29 19.76 -1.38
CA LEU A 860 -33.92 20.06 -0.94
C LEU A 860 -33.10 20.81 -2.00
N LYS A 861 -33.27 20.50 -3.28
CA LYS A 861 -32.57 21.19 -4.39
C LYS A 861 -31.05 21.20 -4.22
N CYS A 862 -30.42 20.03 -4.18
CA CYS A 862 -28.96 19.88 -4.05
C CYS A 862 -28.20 20.63 -5.17
N ILE A 863 -27.06 21.26 -4.86
CA ILE A 863 -26.34 22.14 -5.81
C ILE A 863 -25.70 21.40 -7.00
N ASN A 864 -25.38 20.10 -6.86
CA ASN A 864 -24.79 19.25 -7.91
C ASN A 864 -25.68 18.03 -8.18
N CYS A 865 -27.00 18.22 -8.18
CA CYS A 865 -27.95 17.13 -8.43
C CYS A 865 -27.68 16.47 -9.80
N ASN A 866 -27.41 15.16 -9.81
CA ASN A 866 -27.18 14.38 -11.04
C ASN A 866 -28.46 14.13 -11.87
N ARG A 867 -29.60 14.66 -11.43
CA ARG A 867 -30.87 14.73 -12.17
C ARG A 867 -31.21 16.14 -12.62
N SER A 868 -30.35 17.13 -12.39
CA SER A 868 -30.60 18.55 -12.68
C SER A 868 -31.89 19.11 -12.04
N SER A 869 -32.41 18.52 -10.96
CA SER A 869 -33.68 18.96 -10.34
C SER A 869 -33.62 20.40 -9.82
N THR A 870 -32.43 20.87 -9.43
CA THR A 870 -32.21 22.25 -8.97
C THR A 870 -32.09 23.23 -10.14
N GLN A 871 -31.35 22.84 -11.18
CA GLN A 871 -30.97 23.70 -12.29
C GLN A 871 -32.06 23.79 -13.38
N ALA A 872 -32.85 22.72 -13.52
CA ALA A 872 -33.96 22.58 -14.46
C ALA A 872 -35.16 21.92 -13.74
N PRO A 873 -35.83 22.66 -12.84
CA PRO A 873 -37.00 22.15 -12.13
C PRO A 873 -38.19 21.97 -13.08
N VAL A 874 -39.01 20.95 -12.82
CA VAL A 874 -40.28 20.69 -13.52
C VAL A 874 -41.26 20.08 -12.52
N LYS A 875 -42.53 20.46 -12.60
CA LYS A 875 -43.59 19.93 -11.72
C LYS A 875 -44.19 18.63 -12.24
N GLU A 876 -44.21 18.46 -13.55
CA GLU A 876 -44.72 17.27 -14.22
C GLU A 876 -43.78 16.08 -13.94
N GLY A 877 -44.34 15.00 -13.41
CA GLY A 877 -43.70 13.71 -13.18
C GLY A 877 -44.30 12.62 -14.07
N MET A 878 -43.95 11.37 -13.82
CA MET A 878 -44.58 10.22 -14.47
C MET A 878 -46.03 10.09 -14.01
N THR A 879 -46.95 9.87 -14.94
CA THR A 879 -48.34 9.60 -14.57
C THR A 879 -48.49 8.20 -13.98
N LEU A 880 -49.52 7.99 -13.15
CA LEU A 880 -49.86 6.65 -12.66
C LEU A 880 -50.13 5.66 -13.81
N LEU A 881 -50.69 6.15 -14.94
CA LEU A 881 -50.90 5.33 -16.14
C LEU A 881 -49.58 4.78 -16.70
N GLN A 882 -48.54 5.60 -16.80
CA GLN A 882 -47.23 5.14 -17.27
C GLN A 882 -46.59 4.09 -16.34
N ILE A 883 -46.85 4.19 -15.03
CA ILE A 883 -46.42 3.17 -14.07
C ILE A 883 -47.22 1.87 -14.25
N GLN A 884 -48.52 1.97 -14.51
CA GLN A 884 -49.36 0.81 -14.82
C GLN A 884 -48.90 0.12 -16.12
N GLU A 885 -48.59 0.89 -17.16
CA GLU A 885 -48.01 0.37 -18.40
C GLU A 885 -46.68 -0.36 -18.14
N PHE A 886 -45.77 0.22 -17.36
CA PHE A 886 -44.52 -0.47 -16.96
C PHE A 886 -44.78 -1.80 -16.22
N VAL A 887 -45.77 -1.82 -15.32
CA VAL A 887 -46.18 -3.01 -14.56
C VAL A 887 -46.77 -4.06 -15.51
N ASP A 888 -47.68 -3.68 -16.39
CA ASP A 888 -48.34 -4.56 -17.34
C ASP A 888 -47.35 -5.13 -18.36
N ASP A 889 -46.45 -4.30 -18.90
CA ASP A 889 -45.34 -4.73 -19.75
C ASP A 889 -44.43 -5.73 -19.01
N SER A 890 -44.09 -5.44 -17.74
CA SER A 890 -43.26 -6.34 -16.94
C SER A 890 -43.94 -7.70 -16.71
N ILE A 891 -45.25 -7.73 -16.52
CA ILE A 891 -46.04 -8.97 -16.40
C ILE A 891 -46.09 -9.69 -17.75
N HIS A 892 -46.44 -8.99 -18.82
CA HIS A 892 -46.60 -9.54 -20.17
C HIS A 892 -45.32 -10.19 -20.68
N LEU A 893 -44.19 -9.50 -20.51
CA LEU A 893 -42.86 -9.99 -20.90
C LEU A 893 -42.28 -11.00 -19.89
N ASN A 894 -43.01 -11.33 -18.83
CA ASN A 894 -42.55 -12.15 -17.72
C ASN A 894 -41.19 -11.68 -17.16
N LYS A 895 -40.98 -10.36 -17.13
CA LYS A 895 -39.75 -9.73 -16.66
C LYS A 895 -39.62 -9.99 -15.16
N LYS A 896 -38.43 -10.42 -14.71
CA LYS A 896 -38.09 -10.59 -13.29
C LYS A 896 -36.97 -9.62 -12.92
N TRP A 897 -37.35 -8.48 -12.36
CA TRP A 897 -36.41 -7.48 -11.87
C TRP A 897 -35.70 -7.97 -10.60
N GLU A 898 -34.38 -7.80 -10.51
CA GLU A 898 -33.64 -7.96 -9.25
C GLU A 898 -33.92 -6.78 -8.31
N LEU A 899 -33.97 -5.57 -8.86
CA LEU A 899 -34.17 -4.32 -8.14
C LEU A 899 -34.95 -3.33 -9.01
N ILE A 900 -36.00 -2.76 -8.42
CA ILE A 900 -36.68 -1.55 -8.90
C ILE A 900 -36.38 -0.46 -7.88
N ASN A 901 -35.65 0.57 -8.28
CA ASN A 901 -35.34 1.71 -7.44
C ASN A 901 -36.22 2.91 -7.85
N LEU A 902 -37.12 3.35 -6.98
CA LEU A 902 -37.93 4.54 -7.14
C LEU A 902 -37.17 5.76 -6.63
N LEU A 903 -36.92 6.72 -7.53
CA LEU A 903 -36.15 7.94 -7.24
C LEU A 903 -36.50 9.09 -8.19
N GLY A 904 -35.59 10.06 -8.32
CA GLY A 904 -35.69 11.22 -9.21
C GLY A 904 -35.22 12.47 -8.48
N GLY A 905 -36.08 13.48 -8.38
CA GLY A 905 -35.93 14.61 -7.47
C GLY A 905 -36.12 14.17 -6.01
N GLU A 906 -37.29 14.43 -5.43
CA GLU A 906 -37.74 13.83 -4.19
C GLU A 906 -39.02 13.02 -4.46
N PRO A 907 -38.94 11.67 -4.49
CA PRO A 907 -40.06 10.83 -4.91
C PRO A 907 -41.30 10.99 -4.04
N THR A 908 -41.15 11.27 -2.74
CA THR A 908 -42.28 11.40 -1.80
C THR A 908 -43.19 12.62 -2.06
N ILE A 909 -42.71 13.58 -2.85
CA ILE A 909 -43.47 14.77 -3.24
C ILE A 909 -44.39 14.48 -4.45
N HIS A 910 -44.16 13.37 -5.17
CA HIS A 910 -45.04 12.97 -6.26
C HIS A 910 -46.47 12.76 -5.75
N ILE A 911 -47.47 13.32 -6.46
CA ILE A 911 -48.87 13.31 -6.02
C ILE A 911 -49.40 11.88 -5.80
N ASP A 912 -49.02 10.96 -6.68
CA ASP A 912 -49.41 9.54 -6.62
C ASP A 912 -48.36 8.65 -5.94
N PHE A 913 -47.42 9.19 -5.15
CA PHE A 913 -46.28 8.43 -4.62
C PHE A 913 -46.68 7.09 -3.95
N ILE A 914 -47.65 7.12 -3.04
CA ILE A 914 -48.12 5.92 -2.33
C ILE A 914 -48.81 4.94 -3.29
N GLU A 915 -49.59 5.46 -4.24
CA GLU A 915 -50.30 4.63 -5.22
C GLU A 915 -49.35 3.97 -6.21
N ILE A 916 -48.27 4.64 -6.61
CA ILE A 916 -47.19 4.09 -7.43
C ILE A 916 -46.53 2.91 -6.70
N VAL A 917 -46.16 3.09 -5.42
CA VAL A 917 -45.57 2.02 -4.61
C VAL A 917 -46.52 0.84 -4.48
N ASN A 918 -47.80 1.09 -4.17
CA ASN A 918 -48.82 0.05 -4.05
C ASN A 918 -49.04 -0.68 -5.38
N THR A 919 -49.08 0.04 -6.49
CA THR A 919 -49.25 -0.53 -7.84
C THR A 919 -48.12 -1.51 -8.15
N ILE A 920 -46.86 -1.08 -7.98
CA ILE A 920 -45.69 -1.94 -8.26
C ILE A 920 -45.66 -3.15 -7.31
N LEU A 921 -45.90 -2.92 -6.01
CA LEU A 921 -45.84 -3.97 -5.00
C LEU A 921 -46.93 -5.03 -5.18
N TYR A 922 -48.20 -4.61 -5.19
CA TYR A 922 -49.34 -5.50 -5.11
C TYR A 922 -49.77 -6.06 -6.47
N LYS A 923 -49.58 -5.31 -7.56
CA LYS A 923 -49.95 -5.80 -8.90
C LYS A 923 -48.84 -6.60 -9.58
N TYR A 924 -47.56 -6.30 -9.31
CA TYR A 924 -46.43 -6.98 -9.97
C TYR A 924 -45.56 -7.82 -9.02
N ILE A 925 -44.96 -7.23 -7.99
CA ILE A 925 -43.95 -7.93 -7.16
C ILE A 925 -44.55 -9.14 -6.46
N ILE A 926 -45.61 -8.96 -5.68
CA ILE A 926 -46.19 -10.06 -4.89
C ILE A 926 -46.71 -11.20 -5.77
N PRO A 927 -47.51 -10.95 -6.83
CA PRO A 927 -48.12 -12.05 -7.58
C PRO A 927 -47.17 -12.68 -8.61
N TYR A 928 -46.25 -11.90 -9.19
CA TYR A 928 -45.48 -12.33 -10.35
C TYR A 928 -43.97 -12.37 -10.12
N SER A 929 -43.40 -11.57 -9.22
CA SER A 929 -41.95 -11.49 -9.04
C SER A 929 -41.55 -11.32 -7.57
N PRO A 930 -41.79 -12.35 -6.73
CA PRO A 930 -41.71 -12.24 -5.27
C PRO A 930 -40.29 -12.00 -4.73
N ASP A 931 -39.26 -12.21 -5.55
CA ASP A 931 -37.86 -11.92 -5.20
C ASP A 931 -37.42 -10.51 -5.61
N THR A 932 -38.23 -9.77 -6.38
CA THR A 932 -37.95 -8.38 -6.75
C THR A 932 -38.00 -7.48 -5.53
N ILE A 933 -37.11 -6.50 -5.48
CA ILE A 933 -37.01 -5.54 -4.40
C ILE A 933 -37.39 -4.17 -4.92
N LEU A 934 -38.31 -3.52 -4.22
CA LEU A 934 -38.70 -2.14 -4.42
C LEU A 934 -37.96 -1.26 -3.43
N GLN A 935 -36.92 -0.58 -3.89
CA GLN A 935 -36.19 0.39 -3.09
C GLN A 935 -36.76 1.80 -3.32
N VAL A 936 -36.92 2.58 -2.26
CA VAL A 936 -37.24 4.01 -2.31
C VAL A 936 -35.98 4.79 -1.91
N THR A 937 -35.47 5.60 -2.83
CA THR A 937 -34.31 6.48 -2.58
C THR A 937 -34.80 7.91 -2.38
N SER A 938 -34.81 8.39 -1.13
CA SER A 938 -35.30 9.72 -0.73
C SER A 938 -34.19 10.58 -0.13
N ASN A 939 -34.34 11.91 -0.19
CA ASN A 939 -33.46 12.83 0.53
C ASN A 939 -33.76 12.88 2.04
N GLY A 940 -34.92 12.38 2.50
CA GLY A 940 -35.30 12.33 3.92
C GLY A 940 -35.50 13.71 4.58
N PHE A 941 -35.48 14.79 3.80
CA PHE A 941 -35.44 16.16 4.28
C PHE A 941 -36.86 16.72 4.47
N GLY A 942 -37.19 17.16 5.68
CA GLY A 942 -38.47 17.80 6.02
C GLY A 942 -39.59 16.83 6.45
N ASP A 943 -40.54 17.36 7.21
CA ASP A 943 -41.58 16.56 7.89
C ASP A 943 -42.54 15.87 6.92
N LEU A 944 -42.88 16.53 5.81
CA LEU A 944 -43.72 15.95 4.76
C LEU A 944 -43.10 14.66 4.20
N VAL A 945 -41.80 14.70 3.90
CA VAL A 945 -41.06 13.57 3.34
C VAL A 945 -41.04 12.42 4.34
N LYS A 946 -40.69 12.69 5.61
CA LYS A 946 -40.67 11.68 6.67
C LYS A 946 -42.04 11.03 6.89
N SER A 947 -43.10 11.84 6.98
CA SER A 947 -44.47 11.33 7.13
C SER A 947 -44.92 10.46 5.96
N LYS A 948 -44.53 10.80 4.73
CA LYS A 948 -44.83 9.97 3.54
C LYS A 948 -44.05 8.66 3.53
N LEU A 949 -42.80 8.65 4.01
CA LEU A 949 -42.01 7.42 4.12
C LEU A 949 -42.58 6.47 5.19
N GLU A 950 -43.10 7.00 6.30
CA GLU A 950 -43.77 6.21 7.35
C GLU A 950 -45.07 5.54 6.87
N GLN A 951 -45.70 6.08 5.83
CA GLN A 951 -46.92 5.51 5.22
C GLN A 951 -46.64 4.36 4.25
N LEU A 952 -45.37 4.04 3.96
CA LEU A 952 -45.03 2.97 3.04
C LEU A 952 -45.48 1.60 3.56
N PRO A 953 -45.89 0.66 2.69
CA PRO A 953 -46.29 -0.67 3.10
C PRO A 953 -45.17 -1.39 3.87
N ASN A 954 -45.49 -1.92 5.05
CA ASN A 954 -44.56 -2.75 5.81
C ASN A 954 -44.45 -4.16 5.18
N HIS A 955 -43.60 -4.30 4.18
CA HIS A 955 -43.41 -5.54 3.43
C HIS A 955 -41.92 -5.83 3.19
N LYS A 956 -41.52 -7.11 3.27
CA LYS A 956 -40.11 -7.54 3.15
C LYS A 956 -39.40 -7.11 1.85
N ASN A 957 -40.17 -6.86 0.80
CA ASN A 957 -39.67 -6.44 -0.51
C ASN A 957 -39.61 -4.92 -0.70
N VAL A 958 -40.19 -4.12 0.20
CA VAL A 958 -40.13 -2.65 0.15
C VAL A 958 -39.06 -2.16 1.11
N ILE A 959 -38.12 -1.35 0.63
CA ILE A 959 -37.01 -0.87 1.47
C ILE A 959 -36.72 0.60 1.22
N ILE A 960 -36.39 1.35 2.27
CA ILE A 960 -35.96 2.75 2.20
C ILE A 960 -34.42 2.79 2.27
N ASP A 961 -33.78 3.47 1.32
CA ASP A 961 -32.33 3.71 1.38
C ASP A 961 -32.01 4.87 2.31
N TYR A 962 -31.89 4.60 3.61
CA TYR A 962 -31.53 5.64 4.59
C TYR A 962 -30.13 6.25 4.33
N ALA A 963 -29.26 5.57 3.59
CA ALA A 963 -27.94 6.13 3.26
C ALA A 963 -27.99 7.24 2.19
N SER A 964 -29.16 7.49 1.58
CA SER A 964 -29.39 8.60 0.66
C SER A 964 -29.92 9.87 1.34
N PHE A 965 -30.19 9.83 2.65
CA PHE A 965 -30.69 10.96 3.42
C PHE A 965 -29.65 12.08 3.48
N LYS A 966 -30.13 13.33 3.55
CA LYS A 966 -29.32 14.54 3.48
C LYS A 966 -29.85 15.59 4.44
N ASP A 967 -28.93 16.23 5.15
CA ASP A 967 -29.27 17.31 6.07
C ASP A 967 -29.15 18.70 5.41
N GLU A 968 -28.30 18.81 4.38
CA GLU A 968 -27.98 20.09 3.73
C GLU A 968 -27.99 19.97 2.19
N ARG A 969 -28.14 21.12 1.53
CA ARG A 969 -28.15 21.22 0.05
C ARG A 969 -26.77 20.99 -0.58
N VAL A 970 -25.71 21.20 0.18
CA VAL A 970 -24.33 20.95 -0.24
C VAL A 970 -23.99 19.52 0.16
N VAL A 971 -23.77 18.66 -0.83
CA VAL A 971 -23.37 17.27 -0.63
C VAL A 971 -21.95 17.11 -1.16
N PRO A 972 -20.91 17.18 -0.30
CA PRO A 972 -19.53 17.33 -0.76
C PRO A 972 -19.01 16.18 -1.61
N TYR A 973 -19.53 14.97 -1.45
CA TYR A 973 -19.09 13.77 -2.18
C TYR A 973 -19.87 13.53 -3.50
N PHE A 974 -20.65 14.51 -3.97
CA PHE A 974 -21.28 14.44 -5.29
C PHE A 974 -20.24 14.67 -6.38
N SER A 975 -20.36 13.91 -7.45
CA SER A 975 -19.60 14.15 -8.68
C SER A 975 -20.08 15.44 -9.35
N PRO A 976 -19.21 16.17 -10.07
CA PRO A 976 -19.57 17.41 -10.75
C PRO A 976 -20.34 17.09 -12.04
N PHE A 977 -21.57 16.59 -11.90
CA PHE A 977 -22.37 16.09 -13.03
C PHE A 977 -22.53 17.11 -14.18
N ASN A 978 -22.63 18.41 -13.87
CA ASN A 978 -22.78 19.48 -14.86
C ASN A 978 -21.46 19.96 -15.49
N ASP A 979 -20.36 19.23 -15.27
CA ASP A 979 -19.10 19.41 -15.95
C ASP A 979 -19.03 18.48 -17.17
N ALA A 980 -19.53 18.93 -18.32
CA ALA A 980 -19.70 18.09 -19.50
C ALA A 980 -18.32 17.76 -20.13
N PRO A 981 -17.99 16.46 -20.33
CA PRO A 981 -16.75 16.07 -20.99
C PRO A 981 -16.53 16.70 -22.37
N ILE A 982 -17.59 16.95 -23.14
CA ILE A 982 -17.52 17.56 -24.48
C ILE A 982 -16.92 18.97 -24.49
N ASP A 983 -16.96 19.67 -23.36
CA ASP A 983 -16.38 21.02 -23.24
C ASP A 983 -14.87 20.98 -22.92
N ASN A 984 -14.29 19.79 -22.73
CA ASN A 984 -12.86 19.60 -22.51
C ASN A 984 -12.20 18.99 -23.76
N GLU A 985 -11.37 19.79 -24.45
CA GLU A 985 -10.67 19.37 -25.68
C GLU A 985 -9.80 18.12 -25.47
N SER A 986 -9.23 17.93 -24.27
CA SER A 986 -8.40 16.76 -23.95
C SER A 986 -9.18 15.44 -23.92
N LEU A 987 -10.52 15.49 -23.91
CA LEU A 987 -11.42 14.34 -23.86
C LEU A 987 -12.17 14.10 -25.19
N SER A 988 -11.84 14.85 -26.24
CA SER A 988 -12.53 14.79 -27.54
C SER A 988 -12.52 13.42 -28.22
N ASN A 989 -11.47 12.62 -28.00
CA ASN A 989 -11.30 11.28 -28.59
C ASN A 989 -11.72 10.11 -27.67
N GLN A 990 -12.39 10.39 -26.55
CA GLN A 990 -12.81 9.34 -25.61
C GLN A 990 -13.99 8.51 -26.15
N GLU A 991 -13.96 7.20 -25.90
CA GLU A 991 -15.05 6.28 -26.27
C GLU A 991 -16.20 6.35 -25.25
N PHE A 992 -17.12 7.30 -25.45
CA PHE A 992 -18.27 7.51 -24.56
C PHE A 992 -19.21 6.30 -24.46
N SER A 993 -19.21 5.41 -25.45
CA SER A 993 -19.95 4.15 -25.43
C SER A 993 -19.56 3.21 -24.28
N LYS A 994 -18.38 3.38 -23.67
CA LYS A 994 -17.92 2.57 -22.54
C LYS A 994 -18.69 2.81 -21.24
N GLY A 995 -19.42 3.93 -21.11
CA GLY A 995 -20.23 4.21 -19.92
C GLY A 995 -19.43 4.30 -18.61
N CYS A 996 -20.09 4.10 -17.47
CA CYS A 996 -19.47 3.99 -16.15
C CYS A 996 -20.28 3.01 -15.27
N TRP A 997 -19.76 2.66 -14.09
CA TRP A 997 -20.36 1.69 -13.16
C TRP A 997 -21.87 1.87 -12.92
N VAL A 998 -22.40 3.10 -13.02
CA VAL A 998 -23.83 3.40 -12.83
C VAL A 998 -24.73 2.52 -13.70
N THR A 999 -24.38 2.30 -14.97
CA THR A 999 -25.23 1.53 -15.91
C THR A 999 -25.29 0.04 -15.55
N SER A 1000 -24.20 -0.52 -15.02
CA SER A 1000 -24.12 -1.95 -14.65
C SER A 1000 -24.59 -2.22 -13.22
N TYR A 1001 -24.34 -1.29 -12.30
CA TYR A 1001 -24.67 -1.45 -10.88
C TYR A 1001 -26.11 -1.03 -10.56
N CYS A 1002 -26.50 0.19 -10.97
CA CYS A 1002 -27.85 0.73 -10.75
C CYS A 1002 -28.86 0.17 -11.75
N GLY A 1003 -28.42 -0.12 -12.98
CA GLY A 1003 -29.27 -0.64 -14.07
C GLY A 1003 -29.71 0.43 -15.06
N ILE A 1004 -30.71 0.07 -15.87
CA ILE A 1004 -31.32 0.98 -16.85
C ILE A 1004 -32.18 2.05 -16.16
N GLY A 1005 -32.44 3.16 -16.84
CA GLY A 1005 -33.32 4.22 -16.36
C GLY A 1005 -34.68 4.20 -17.04
N LEU A 1006 -35.72 4.62 -16.32
CA LEU A 1006 -37.06 4.93 -16.86
C LEU A 1006 -37.51 6.28 -16.31
N ASN A 1007 -38.04 7.13 -17.18
CA ASN A 1007 -38.75 8.35 -16.80
C ASN A 1007 -39.95 8.57 -17.76
N GLN A 1008 -40.61 9.73 -17.68
CA GLN A 1008 -41.78 10.03 -18.49
C GLN A 1008 -41.51 10.07 -20.02
N LEU A 1009 -40.25 10.03 -20.46
CA LEU A 1009 -39.83 10.05 -21.86
C LEU A 1009 -39.43 8.67 -22.40
N GLY A 1010 -39.37 7.64 -21.56
CA GLY A 1010 -39.03 6.26 -21.95
C GLY A 1010 -37.84 5.66 -21.18
N TYR A 1011 -37.26 4.61 -21.74
CA TYR A 1011 -36.15 3.83 -21.17
C TYR A 1011 -34.78 4.30 -21.69
N TYR A 1012 -33.78 4.28 -20.80
CA TYR A 1012 -32.42 4.78 -21.03
C TYR A 1012 -31.36 3.81 -20.50
N PRO A 1013 -30.10 3.87 -20.98
CA PRO A 1013 -29.04 2.99 -20.48
C PRO A 1013 -28.71 3.20 -18.98
N CYS A 1014 -29.08 4.35 -18.40
CA CYS A 1014 -29.05 4.61 -16.97
C CYS A 1014 -29.99 5.78 -16.62
N GLY A 1015 -30.38 5.93 -15.35
CA GLY A 1015 -31.26 7.02 -14.92
C GLY A 1015 -30.70 8.43 -15.15
N VAL A 1016 -29.37 8.59 -15.12
CA VAL A 1016 -28.72 9.89 -15.41
C VAL A 1016 -28.93 10.31 -16.87
N ALA A 1017 -28.90 9.36 -17.82
CA ALA A 1017 -29.13 9.64 -19.23
C ALA A 1017 -30.55 10.19 -19.49
N GLY A 1018 -31.56 9.63 -18.83
CA GLY A 1018 -32.94 10.15 -18.90
C GLY A 1018 -33.06 11.57 -18.36
N GLY A 1019 -32.35 11.87 -17.26
CA GLY A 1019 -32.26 13.24 -16.72
C GLY A 1019 -31.60 14.24 -17.67
N ILE A 1020 -30.59 13.82 -18.44
CA ILE A 1020 -29.96 14.63 -19.50
C ILE A 1020 -30.94 14.85 -20.64
N ASP A 1021 -31.56 13.78 -21.17
CA ASP A 1021 -32.46 13.88 -22.31
C ASP A 1021 -33.61 14.86 -22.05
N ARG A 1022 -34.21 14.80 -20.86
CA ARG A 1022 -35.23 15.76 -20.42
C ARG A 1022 -34.79 17.22 -20.58
N VAL A 1023 -33.55 17.54 -20.19
CA VAL A 1023 -33.05 18.92 -20.23
C VAL A 1023 -32.64 19.31 -21.66
N PHE A 1024 -32.09 18.38 -22.43
CA PHE A 1024 -31.63 18.60 -23.80
C PHE A 1024 -32.74 18.46 -24.86
N LYS A 1025 -33.87 17.85 -24.51
CA LYS A 1025 -35.05 17.60 -25.35
C LYS A 1025 -34.71 16.86 -26.66
N LYS A 1026 -33.91 15.78 -26.58
CA LYS A 1026 -33.55 14.97 -27.75
C LYS A 1026 -34.59 13.87 -28.03
N ASN A 1027 -35.31 13.42 -27.00
CA ASN A 1027 -36.37 12.40 -27.08
C ASN A 1027 -35.86 11.08 -27.67
N LEU A 1028 -34.75 10.56 -27.14
CA LEU A 1028 -34.08 9.33 -27.58
C LEU A 1028 -34.38 8.11 -26.70
N GLY A 1029 -35.20 8.27 -25.66
CA GLY A 1029 -35.65 7.16 -24.82
C GLY A 1029 -36.37 6.09 -25.64
N VAL A 1030 -36.10 4.82 -25.36
CA VAL A 1030 -36.85 3.69 -25.93
C VAL A 1030 -38.26 3.73 -25.36
N GLN A 1031 -39.31 3.66 -26.18
CA GLN A 1031 -40.67 3.98 -25.72
C GLN A 1031 -41.34 2.83 -24.96
N LYS A 1032 -41.07 1.58 -25.33
CA LYS A 1032 -41.70 0.41 -24.73
C LYS A 1032 -40.67 -0.54 -24.14
N LEU A 1033 -41.07 -1.29 -23.11
CA LEU A 1033 -40.17 -2.26 -22.48
C LEU A 1033 -39.82 -3.42 -23.41
N GLU A 1034 -40.73 -3.79 -24.32
CA GLU A 1034 -40.53 -4.87 -25.31
C GLU A 1034 -39.35 -4.60 -26.25
N ASP A 1035 -39.03 -3.33 -26.48
CA ASP A 1035 -37.92 -2.89 -27.35
C ASP A 1035 -36.60 -2.70 -26.58
N VAL A 1036 -36.57 -2.97 -25.26
CA VAL A 1036 -35.38 -2.80 -24.43
C VAL A 1036 -34.50 -4.05 -24.44
N ASP A 1037 -33.42 -3.98 -25.22
CA ASP A 1037 -32.38 -5.00 -25.29
C ASP A 1037 -30.97 -4.40 -25.07
N GLU A 1038 -29.92 -5.17 -25.35
CA GLU A 1038 -28.52 -4.73 -25.21
C GLU A 1038 -28.18 -3.51 -26.09
N SER A 1039 -28.96 -3.23 -27.15
CA SER A 1039 -28.72 -2.10 -28.04
C SER A 1039 -28.97 -0.75 -27.38
N ILE A 1040 -29.68 -0.71 -26.24
CA ILE A 1040 -29.84 0.52 -25.44
C ILE A 1040 -28.50 1.11 -25.00
N SER A 1041 -27.45 0.29 -24.92
CA SER A 1041 -26.06 0.72 -24.67
C SER A 1041 -25.54 1.73 -25.70
N LYS A 1042 -26.04 1.71 -26.95
CA LYS A 1042 -25.65 2.66 -27.99
C LYS A 1042 -25.94 4.12 -27.61
N LEU A 1043 -26.97 4.34 -26.77
CA LEU A 1043 -27.32 5.66 -26.27
C LEU A 1043 -26.25 6.24 -25.32
N LEU A 1044 -25.37 5.42 -24.74
CA LEU A 1044 -24.26 5.90 -23.91
C LEU A 1044 -23.35 6.87 -24.67
N ASN A 1045 -23.08 6.60 -25.96
CA ASN A 1045 -22.24 7.46 -26.78
C ASN A 1045 -22.79 8.90 -26.89
N GLU A 1046 -24.12 9.04 -26.89
CA GLU A 1046 -24.76 10.35 -26.96
C GLU A 1046 -24.81 11.06 -25.61
N PHE A 1047 -25.11 10.33 -24.52
CA PHE A 1047 -25.34 10.95 -23.22
C PHE A 1047 -24.08 11.12 -22.37
N CYS A 1048 -23.12 10.20 -22.44
CA CYS A 1048 -21.92 10.26 -21.59
C CYS A 1048 -21.05 11.50 -21.87
N LYS A 1049 -21.06 12.04 -23.10
CA LYS A 1049 -20.35 13.28 -23.45
C LYS A 1049 -20.88 14.54 -22.73
N TYR A 1050 -22.08 14.47 -22.16
CA TYR A 1050 -22.67 15.55 -21.35
C TYR A 1050 -22.59 15.27 -19.85
N CYS A 1051 -22.11 14.11 -19.42
CA CYS A 1051 -22.19 13.65 -18.04
C CYS A 1051 -20.83 13.73 -17.35
N GLY A 1052 -20.69 14.64 -16.37
CA GLY A 1052 -19.44 14.78 -15.61
C GLY A 1052 -19.03 13.53 -14.83
N ASN A 1053 -19.97 12.61 -14.56
CA ASN A 1053 -19.62 11.30 -13.98
C ASN A 1053 -18.67 10.50 -14.88
N PHE A 1054 -18.73 10.67 -16.20
CA PHE A 1054 -17.83 9.96 -17.11
C PHE A 1054 -16.36 10.33 -16.83
N THR A 1055 -16.10 11.63 -16.67
CA THR A 1055 -14.79 12.19 -16.32
C THR A 1055 -14.41 11.90 -14.87
N ASP A 1056 -15.32 12.13 -13.92
CA ASP A 1056 -15.04 11.98 -12.48
C ASP A 1056 -14.63 10.55 -12.12
N TYR A 1057 -15.26 9.54 -12.74
CA TYR A 1057 -14.90 8.13 -12.52
C TYR A 1057 -13.74 7.65 -13.40
N ALA A 1058 -13.17 8.48 -14.29
CA ALA A 1058 -12.10 8.07 -15.18
C ALA A 1058 -10.81 7.70 -14.43
N GLU A 1059 -10.53 8.37 -13.30
CA GLU A 1059 -9.36 8.08 -12.43
C GLU A 1059 -9.38 6.65 -11.87
N ASN A 1060 -10.57 6.03 -11.78
CA ASN A 1060 -10.76 4.64 -11.41
C ASN A 1060 -11.33 3.82 -12.58
N GLN A 1061 -10.90 4.10 -13.81
CA GLN A 1061 -11.22 3.33 -15.02
C GLN A 1061 -12.74 3.19 -15.31
N GLY A 1062 -13.55 4.12 -14.78
CA GLY A 1062 -15.01 4.13 -14.84
C GLY A 1062 -15.73 3.37 -13.70
N ASN A 1063 -14.99 2.73 -12.79
CA ASN A 1063 -15.53 2.05 -11.61
C ASN A 1063 -16.09 3.03 -10.57
N PHE A 1064 -16.80 2.46 -9.60
CA PHE A 1064 -17.29 3.19 -8.44
C PHE A 1064 -16.13 3.68 -7.56
N ILE A 1065 -16.18 4.96 -7.19
CA ILE A 1065 -15.30 5.57 -6.18
C ILE A 1065 -16.10 5.74 -4.88
N PRO A 1066 -15.68 5.11 -3.76
CA PRO A 1066 -16.29 5.26 -2.45
C PRO A 1066 -16.35 6.71 -1.98
N ARG A 1067 -17.34 7.05 -1.13
CA ARG A 1067 -17.56 8.43 -0.69
C ARG A 1067 -16.31 9.04 -0.04
N HIS A 1068 -15.60 8.29 0.80
CA HIS A 1068 -14.40 8.75 1.48
C HIS A 1068 -13.19 8.96 0.55
N GLU A 1069 -13.20 8.36 -0.65
CA GLU A 1069 -12.14 8.53 -1.65
C GLU A 1069 -12.39 9.71 -2.60
N LYS A 1070 -13.60 10.27 -2.61
CA LYS A 1070 -13.96 11.35 -3.55
C LYS A 1070 -13.39 12.71 -3.16
N ALA A 1071 -13.14 13.52 -4.18
CA ALA A 1071 -12.89 14.95 -4.01
C ALA A 1071 -14.12 15.66 -3.42
N ALA A 1072 -13.89 16.62 -2.53
CA ALA A 1072 -14.95 17.43 -1.94
C ALA A 1072 -15.38 18.55 -2.90
N ILE A 1073 -16.68 18.65 -3.19
CA ILE A 1073 -17.26 19.68 -4.04
C ILE A 1073 -18.24 20.54 -3.23
N ILE A 1074 -17.77 21.71 -2.84
CA ILE A 1074 -18.55 22.70 -2.07
C ILE A 1074 -19.22 23.75 -2.96
N LYS A 1075 -18.74 23.94 -4.20
CA LYS A 1075 -19.27 24.90 -5.18
C LYS A 1075 -19.75 24.17 -6.43
N PRO A 1076 -20.84 24.61 -7.07
CA PRO A 1076 -21.33 23.96 -8.28
C PRO A 1076 -20.37 24.19 -9.44
N LYS A 1077 -20.03 23.12 -10.17
CA LYS A 1077 -19.25 23.19 -11.41
C LYS A 1077 -20.20 23.03 -12.60
N VAL A 1078 -20.35 24.07 -13.40
CA VAL A 1078 -21.24 24.10 -14.57
C VAL A 1078 -20.46 24.55 -15.79
N SER A 1079 -20.30 23.62 -16.72
CA SER A 1079 -19.60 23.78 -18.00
C SER A 1079 -20.38 24.65 -19.01
N ALA A 1080 -19.77 25.02 -20.13
CA ALA A 1080 -20.34 25.96 -21.11
C ALA A 1080 -21.60 25.40 -21.79
N THR A 1081 -21.56 24.12 -22.16
CA THR A 1081 -22.68 23.39 -22.74
C THR A 1081 -23.88 23.34 -21.78
N TRP A 1082 -23.66 23.00 -20.51
CA TRP A 1082 -24.73 23.01 -19.51
C TRP A 1082 -25.27 24.41 -19.22
N LYS A 1083 -24.41 25.44 -19.12
CA LYS A 1083 -24.85 26.83 -18.95
C LYS A 1083 -25.79 27.26 -20.09
N LYS A 1084 -25.39 26.98 -21.33
CA LYS A 1084 -26.21 27.26 -22.53
C LYS A 1084 -27.54 26.52 -22.47
N GLN A 1085 -27.50 25.22 -22.16
CA GLN A 1085 -28.72 24.41 -22.16
C GLN A 1085 -29.70 24.81 -21.04
N TYR A 1086 -29.21 25.10 -19.83
CA TYR A 1086 -30.08 25.61 -18.76
C TYR A 1086 -30.69 26.97 -19.07
N LYS A 1087 -29.95 27.82 -19.80
CA LYS A 1087 -30.46 29.11 -20.27
C LYS A 1087 -31.64 28.92 -21.23
N ILE A 1088 -31.48 28.01 -22.20
CA ILE A 1088 -32.55 27.63 -23.15
C ILE A 1088 -33.75 27.00 -22.42
N TYR A 1089 -33.49 26.02 -21.55
CA TYR A 1089 -34.54 25.27 -20.85
C TYR A 1089 -35.40 26.18 -19.96
N ASN A 1090 -34.77 27.11 -19.22
CA ASN A 1090 -35.46 28.01 -18.29
C ASN A 1090 -36.06 29.25 -18.98
N GLY A 1091 -36.07 29.33 -20.31
CA GLY A 1091 -36.70 30.44 -21.06
C GLY A 1091 -35.99 31.79 -20.92
N LYS A 1092 -34.74 31.83 -20.43
CA LYS A 1092 -33.95 33.07 -20.36
C LYS A 1092 -33.22 33.21 -21.69
N LYS A 1093 -33.66 34.09 -22.59
CA LYS A 1093 -32.96 34.34 -23.87
C LYS A 1093 -31.58 34.98 -23.68
#